data_AF-A0A9W9DMP1-F1
#
_entry.id   AF-A0A9W9DMP1-F1
#
_cell.length_a   1.000
_cell.length_b   1.000
_cell.length_c   1.000
_cell.angle_alpha   90.00
_cell.angle_beta   90.00
_cell.angle_gamma   90.00
#
_symmetry.space_group_name_H-M   'P 1'
#
loop_
_entity.id
_entity.type
_entity.pdbx_description
1 polymer ?
#
loop_
_entity_poly.entity_id
_entity_poly.type
_entity_poly.pdbx_seq_one_letter_code
_entity_poly.pdbx_strand_id
1 'polypeptide(L)'
;MSGRTDDEVIGHLFRRNPESWSNPANDFAYSRGPPRGYTTGKHVSLLVDIETGIMVPCTVRHSTCQGVEICPFYEYSEDEVRHSSASREQLQLRLKHDRELRSEFQSPASDVFERCSGACLLGEPQSRVENLDLMYLRWGYPLRENQCNGRILFGYSFDGNAFIKCGHYSNQAQDHLFDYTVGNGSYHLEYLEAVLTEDEEEVEHIETEVEMKGYGPRTACHNVMNFSSQRPICPWVLRLEHAAFSHRDAEGVLKQPRMKQAQCSCIFREYEPVAEFRTTCPYILVTSKGPHSHPIPLPEKTPNAVKVELYDLIKRLDIEMADITPCLEYLKHQQDSLLPADEHYVRQMIEIPADQFNEDSDDLLLDSRQGETLQIHLQSDIAFKRVVGFYEFEIASIDSISNTAAAHQQVLTEIDKILQLDTGRTLRWRHIHGQFVDDYDDHILNWVVDQHGGQAKVSEDVRNLMRSLVCVQHNDWDETIETIEELGGVSGKNWMNDKIRARFVFPAICWEKSYIPLDIWNARRRDSNVTEILHADVNREGLTEPKNLSENATKNLKRRSHNRFKRYGSEDDKITLHNKKIKVLLGKLQRTVGITKDKFRFAYPSGDLQAPASEEALRELEKAKDQEKKARIAFDKQDTIGHNLVNTGSAVVSSMIDEADELYE
;
A
#
# COMPACT_ATOMS: atom_id res chain seq x y z
N MET A 1 -34.92 -12.31 -12.03
CA MET A 1 -36.29 -12.01 -11.57
C MET A 1 -36.76 -13.16 -10.67
N SER A 2 -37.64 -12.90 -9.72
CA SER A 2 -38.24 -13.84 -8.77
C SER A 2 -39.76 -13.66 -8.75
N GLY A 3 -40.48 -14.55 -8.05
CA GLY A 3 -41.95 -14.46 -7.97
C GLY A 3 -42.43 -13.13 -7.38
N ARG A 4 -43.59 -12.65 -7.80
CA ARG A 4 -44.27 -11.49 -7.21
C ARG A 4 -45.08 -11.88 -5.98
N THR A 5 -45.56 -13.12 -5.94
CA THR A 5 -46.24 -13.70 -4.77
C THR A 5 -45.40 -14.81 -4.15
N ASP A 6 -45.66 -15.14 -2.88
CA ASP A 6 -44.88 -16.13 -2.13
C ASP A 6 -44.89 -17.53 -2.77
N ASP A 7 -45.94 -17.84 -3.54
CA ASP A 7 -46.10 -19.11 -4.25
C ASP A 7 -45.70 -19.08 -5.73
N GLU A 8 -45.47 -17.89 -6.29
CA GLU A 8 -45.07 -17.77 -7.68
C GLU A 8 -43.64 -18.26 -7.89
N VAL A 9 -43.48 -19.14 -8.89
CA VAL A 9 -42.18 -19.69 -9.31
C VAL A 9 -41.87 -19.16 -10.70
N ILE A 10 -40.76 -18.43 -10.82
CA ILE A 10 -40.24 -17.99 -12.11
C ILE A 10 -39.06 -18.88 -12.50
N GLY A 11 -39.13 -19.48 -13.69
CA GLY A 11 -38.03 -20.25 -14.29
C GLY A 11 -37.24 -19.42 -15.30
N HIS A 12 -35.92 -19.46 -15.18
CA HIS A 12 -34.97 -18.86 -16.12
C HIS A 12 -34.18 -19.97 -16.79
N LEU A 13 -34.30 -20.07 -18.12
CA LEU A 13 -33.61 -21.06 -18.91
C LEU A 13 -32.39 -20.43 -19.59
N PHE A 14 -31.20 -20.92 -19.27
CA PHE A 14 -29.94 -20.39 -19.79
C PHE A 14 -29.30 -21.40 -20.73
N ARG A 15 -29.08 -21.02 -21.98
CA ARG A 15 -28.27 -21.80 -22.91
C ARG A 15 -26.79 -21.67 -22.56
N ARG A 16 -26.06 -22.78 -22.52
CA ARG A 16 -24.63 -22.85 -22.19
C ARG A 16 -23.83 -23.55 -23.26
N ASN A 17 -22.57 -23.15 -23.40
CA ASN A 17 -21.62 -23.86 -24.24
C ASN A 17 -21.17 -25.14 -23.51
N PRO A 18 -21.35 -26.36 -24.08
CA PRO A 18 -20.88 -27.60 -23.47
C PRO A 18 -19.37 -27.62 -23.17
N GLU A 19 -18.56 -26.93 -23.99
CA GLU A 19 -17.09 -26.88 -23.84
C GLU A 19 -16.64 -25.93 -22.72
N SER A 20 -17.47 -24.92 -22.40
CA SER A 20 -17.21 -23.91 -21.38
C SER A 20 -18.38 -23.85 -20.40
N TRP A 21 -18.57 -24.95 -19.68
CA TRP A 21 -19.74 -25.14 -18.84
C TRP A 21 -19.62 -24.39 -17.51
N SER A 22 -20.36 -23.28 -17.38
CA SER A 22 -20.45 -22.50 -16.14
C SER A 22 -21.89 -22.29 -15.69
N ASN A 23 -22.13 -22.41 -14.38
CA ASN A 23 -23.46 -22.24 -13.83
C ASN A 23 -23.81 -20.73 -13.69
N PRO A 24 -24.86 -20.23 -14.36
CA PRO A 24 -25.28 -18.82 -14.30
C PRO A 24 -25.61 -18.35 -12.89
N ALA A 25 -25.99 -19.25 -11.99
CA ALA A 25 -26.38 -18.90 -10.65
C ALA A 25 -25.19 -18.45 -9.77
N ASN A 26 -23.96 -18.57 -10.27
CA ASN A 26 -22.75 -17.99 -9.68
C ASN A 26 -22.63 -16.48 -9.94
N ASP A 27 -23.34 -15.94 -10.94
CA ASP A 27 -23.32 -14.53 -11.33
C ASP A 27 -24.49 -13.73 -10.73
N PHE A 28 -25.28 -14.36 -9.83
CA PHE A 28 -26.41 -13.69 -9.21
C PHE A 28 -25.92 -12.69 -8.16
N ALA A 29 -26.46 -11.47 -8.20
CA ALA A 29 -26.10 -10.39 -7.27
C ALA A 29 -26.46 -10.71 -5.80
N TYR A 30 -27.43 -11.58 -5.58
CA TYR A 30 -27.91 -11.92 -4.24
C TYR A 30 -27.02 -12.96 -3.56
N SER A 31 -26.69 -12.71 -2.29
CA SER A 31 -26.06 -13.70 -1.43
C SER A 31 -26.95 -14.91 -1.26
N ARG A 32 -26.46 -16.07 -1.69
CA ARG A 32 -27.14 -17.36 -1.56
C ARG A 32 -26.52 -18.14 -0.42
N GLY A 33 -27.27 -18.97 0.28
CA GLY A 33 -26.77 -19.65 1.49
C GLY A 33 -27.69 -20.75 2.01
N PRO A 34 -27.43 -21.26 3.23
CA PRO A 34 -28.23 -22.29 3.87
C PRO A 34 -29.71 -21.89 4.07
N PRO A 35 -30.65 -22.84 4.01
CA PRO A 35 -30.45 -24.26 3.73
C PRO A 35 -29.96 -24.50 2.28
N ARG A 36 -28.89 -25.28 2.15
CA ARG A 36 -28.33 -25.72 0.88
C ARG A 36 -28.30 -27.23 0.85
N GLY A 37 -28.51 -27.78 -0.34
CA GLY A 37 -28.33 -29.20 -0.58
C GLY A 37 -28.41 -29.50 -2.06
N TYR A 38 -28.02 -30.71 -2.40
CA TYR A 38 -28.08 -31.18 -3.77
C TYR A 38 -28.60 -32.61 -3.84
N THR A 39 -29.19 -32.95 -4.98
CA THR A 39 -29.64 -34.31 -5.28
C THR A 39 -29.37 -34.56 -6.76
N THR A 40 -28.79 -35.71 -7.10
CA THR A 40 -28.49 -36.10 -8.47
C THR A 40 -29.54 -37.06 -9.02
N GLY A 41 -29.68 -37.11 -10.35
CA GLY A 41 -30.58 -38.07 -11.04
C GLY A 41 -32.06 -37.69 -11.05
N LYS A 42 -32.42 -36.43 -10.79
CA LYS A 42 -33.81 -35.96 -10.91
C LYS A 42 -34.09 -35.57 -12.36
N HIS A 43 -35.28 -35.91 -12.85
CA HIS A 43 -35.73 -35.53 -14.19
C HIS A 43 -36.63 -34.29 -14.09
N VAL A 44 -36.51 -33.38 -15.06
CA VAL A 44 -37.32 -32.16 -15.16
C VAL A 44 -37.88 -32.08 -16.57
N SER A 45 -39.18 -31.82 -16.69
CA SER A 45 -39.88 -31.77 -17.98
C SER A 45 -39.37 -30.69 -18.93
N LEU A 46 -38.71 -29.65 -18.42
CA LEU A 46 -38.15 -28.54 -19.20
C LEU A 46 -36.75 -28.81 -19.75
N LEU A 47 -36.04 -29.81 -19.22
CA LEU A 47 -34.68 -30.16 -19.66
C LEU A 47 -34.76 -31.50 -20.38
N VAL A 48 -34.89 -31.41 -21.70
CA VAL A 48 -34.99 -32.55 -22.60
C VAL A 48 -33.79 -32.57 -23.54
N ASP A 49 -33.39 -33.77 -23.92
CA ASP A 49 -32.42 -34.03 -24.95
C ASP A 49 -32.98 -33.50 -26.29
N ILE A 50 -32.21 -32.66 -26.99
CA ILE A 50 -32.68 -31.98 -28.20
C ILE A 50 -32.95 -32.97 -29.34
N GLU A 51 -32.23 -34.10 -29.38
CA GLU A 51 -32.34 -35.07 -30.46
C GLU A 51 -33.50 -36.04 -30.22
N THR A 52 -33.64 -36.53 -28.99
CA THR A 52 -34.61 -37.58 -28.64
C THR A 52 -35.90 -37.04 -28.04
N GLY A 53 -35.92 -35.81 -27.52
CA GLY A 53 -37.03 -35.22 -26.78
C GLY A 53 -37.26 -35.85 -25.39
N ILE A 54 -36.38 -36.75 -24.94
CA ILE A 54 -36.49 -37.44 -23.65
C ILE A 54 -35.92 -36.54 -22.54
N MET A 55 -36.54 -36.55 -21.36
CA MET A 55 -36.03 -35.81 -20.20
C MET A 55 -34.62 -36.29 -19.81
N VAL A 56 -33.71 -35.36 -19.53
CA VAL A 56 -32.35 -35.69 -19.09
C VAL A 56 -32.23 -35.72 -17.56
N PRO A 57 -31.40 -36.62 -17.00
CA PRO A 57 -31.12 -36.60 -15.58
C PRO A 57 -30.31 -35.34 -15.21
N CYS A 58 -30.76 -34.67 -14.15
CA CYS A 58 -30.18 -33.42 -13.67
C CYS A 58 -29.63 -33.56 -12.24
N THR A 59 -28.56 -32.81 -11.98
CA THR A 59 -28.15 -32.40 -10.65
C THR A 59 -29.00 -31.22 -10.22
N VAL A 60 -29.73 -31.39 -9.12
CA VAL A 60 -30.58 -30.34 -8.54
C VAL A 60 -29.86 -29.75 -7.36
N ARG A 61 -29.64 -28.44 -7.36
CA ARG A 61 -29.15 -27.71 -6.19
C ARG A 61 -30.26 -26.81 -5.67
N HIS A 62 -30.39 -26.69 -4.35
CA HIS A 62 -31.26 -25.69 -3.74
C HIS A 62 -30.46 -24.78 -2.82
N SER A 63 -30.89 -23.53 -2.72
CA SER A 63 -30.34 -22.53 -1.82
C SER A 63 -31.38 -21.46 -1.55
N THR A 64 -31.28 -20.76 -0.43
CA THR A 64 -32.09 -19.56 -0.17
C THR A 64 -31.27 -18.31 -0.38
N CYS A 65 -31.94 -17.20 -0.70
CA CYS A 65 -31.34 -15.89 -0.51
C CYS A 65 -31.07 -15.70 0.99
N GLN A 66 -29.87 -15.28 1.37
CA GLN A 66 -29.54 -14.99 2.77
C GLN A 66 -30.04 -13.63 3.23
N GLY A 67 -30.60 -12.86 2.29
CA GLY A 67 -30.99 -11.49 2.48
C GLY A 67 -29.80 -10.55 2.50
N VAL A 68 -29.89 -9.54 3.36
CA VAL A 68 -28.93 -8.44 3.48
C VAL A 68 -28.78 -8.07 4.94
N GLU A 69 -27.73 -7.31 5.23
CA GLU A 69 -27.54 -6.66 6.51
C GLU A 69 -28.05 -5.21 6.39
N ILE A 70 -28.96 -4.81 7.27
CA ILE A 70 -29.54 -3.47 7.31
C ILE A 70 -29.18 -2.76 8.61
N CYS A 71 -29.01 -1.45 8.54
CA CYS A 71 -28.93 -0.65 9.76
C CYS A 71 -30.28 -0.76 10.52
N PRO A 72 -30.28 -0.93 11.87
CA PRO A 72 -31.48 -0.84 12.70
C PRO A 72 -32.28 0.46 12.55
N PHE A 73 -31.60 1.53 12.15
CA PHE A 73 -32.16 2.86 11.90
C PHE A 73 -32.57 3.06 10.44
N TYR A 74 -32.59 1.98 9.66
CA TYR A 74 -33.19 1.97 8.34
C TYR A 74 -34.70 2.03 8.53
N GLU A 75 -35.28 3.20 8.28
CA GLU A 75 -36.73 3.35 8.22
C GLU A 75 -37.25 2.71 6.93
N TYR A 76 -38.04 1.66 7.06
CA TYR A 76 -38.75 1.07 5.92
C TYR A 76 -40.08 0.46 6.31
N SER A 77 -41.03 0.53 5.38
CA SER A 77 -42.22 -0.31 5.42
C SER A 77 -41.92 -1.67 4.77
N GLU A 78 -42.33 -2.77 5.42
CA GLU A 78 -42.10 -4.13 4.89
C GLU A 78 -42.71 -4.35 3.49
N ASP A 79 -43.76 -3.60 3.16
CA ASP A 79 -44.49 -3.69 1.89
C ASP A 79 -43.77 -2.99 0.72
N GLU A 80 -43.02 -1.92 0.96
CA GLU A 80 -42.26 -1.20 -0.08
C GLU A 80 -41.02 -1.97 -0.55
N VAL A 81 -40.55 -2.92 0.25
CA VAL A 81 -39.25 -3.57 0.08
C VAL A 81 -39.34 -4.89 -0.71
N ARG A 82 -40.56 -5.41 -0.91
CA ARG A 82 -40.77 -6.62 -1.70
C ARG A 82 -40.43 -6.36 -3.16
N HIS A 83 -39.40 -7.01 -3.66
CA HIS A 83 -39.01 -6.89 -5.06
C HIS A 83 -38.86 -8.27 -5.72
N SER A 84 -39.33 -8.33 -6.97
CA SER A 84 -39.14 -9.50 -7.85
C SER A 84 -37.91 -9.34 -8.74
N SER A 85 -37.34 -8.15 -8.84
CA SER A 85 -36.14 -7.92 -9.65
C SER A 85 -35.46 -6.64 -9.21
N ALA A 86 -34.14 -6.62 -9.33
CA ALA A 86 -33.36 -5.40 -9.36
C ALA A 86 -33.30 -4.90 -10.81
N SER A 87 -34.16 -3.96 -11.18
CA SER A 87 -34.04 -3.27 -12.47
C SER A 87 -32.75 -2.45 -12.54
N ARG A 88 -32.28 -2.15 -13.75
CA ARG A 88 -31.07 -1.34 -13.95
C ARG A 88 -31.25 0.04 -13.32
N GLU A 89 -32.44 0.61 -13.43
CA GLU A 89 -32.82 1.91 -12.87
C GLU A 89 -32.80 1.87 -11.35
N GLN A 90 -33.31 0.81 -10.72
CA GLN A 90 -33.24 0.63 -9.27
C GLN A 90 -31.79 0.47 -8.78
N LEU A 91 -30.96 -0.27 -9.52
CA LEU A 91 -29.54 -0.41 -9.18
C LEU A 91 -28.79 0.91 -9.37
N GLN A 92 -29.09 1.68 -10.41
CA GLN A 92 -28.52 3.01 -10.63
C GLN A 92 -28.96 3.99 -9.55
N LEU A 93 -30.24 3.99 -9.16
CA LEU A 93 -30.74 4.80 -8.06
C LEU A 93 -30.08 4.41 -6.74
N ARG A 94 -29.92 3.11 -6.48
CA ARG A 94 -29.22 2.62 -5.29
C ARG A 94 -27.74 2.99 -5.29
N LEU A 95 -27.07 2.89 -6.43
CA LEU A 95 -25.69 3.33 -6.61
C LEU A 95 -25.58 4.85 -6.46
N LYS A 96 -26.54 5.62 -6.97
CA LYS A 96 -26.60 7.07 -6.78
C LYS A 96 -26.76 7.40 -5.31
N HIS A 97 -27.69 6.76 -4.60
CA HIS A 97 -27.85 6.95 -3.17
C HIS A 97 -26.61 6.53 -2.38
N ASP A 98 -25.98 5.40 -2.72
CA ASP A 98 -24.72 4.97 -2.09
C ASP A 98 -23.57 5.92 -2.43
N ARG A 99 -23.56 6.52 -3.63
CA ARG A 99 -22.64 7.60 -4.01
C ARG A 99 -22.98 8.92 -3.35
N GLU A 100 -24.23 9.30 -3.15
CA GLU A 100 -24.58 10.53 -2.43
C GLU A 100 -24.15 10.36 -0.96
N LEU A 101 -24.37 9.17 -0.39
CA LEU A 101 -23.83 8.80 0.91
C LEU A 101 -22.29 8.73 0.96
N ARG A 102 -21.61 8.39 -0.14
CA ARG A 102 -20.15 8.19 -0.17
C ARG A 102 -19.35 9.34 -0.77
N SER A 103 -19.85 10.05 -1.75
CA SER A 103 -19.10 10.72 -2.84
C SER A 103 -19.47 12.17 -3.04
N GLU A 104 -20.70 12.61 -2.77
CA GLU A 104 -21.07 14.00 -3.02
C GLU A 104 -20.86 14.83 -1.76
N PHE A 105 -19.65 15.36 -1.63
CA PHE A 105 -19.32 16.51 -0.79
C PHE A 105 -19.98 16.50 0.59
N GLN A 106 -19.51 15.63 1.48
CA GLN A 106 -19.48 16.03 2.87
C GLN A 106 -18.74 17.37 2.88
N SER A 107 -19.48 18.46 3.09
CA SER A 107 -18.86 19.75 3.32
C SER A 107 -17.78 19.55 4.39
N PRO A 108 -16.68 20.30 4.40
CA PRO A 108 -15.71 20.21 5.49
C PRO A 108 -16.38 20.21 6.88
N ALA A 109 -17.51 20.89 7.02
CA ALA A 109 -18.36 20.87 8.22
C ALA A 109 -19.00 19.50 8.53
N SER A 110 -19.46 18.74 7.53
CA SER A 110 -19.99 17.37 7.71
C SER A 110 -18.90 16.39 8.15
N ASP A 111 -17.72 16.40 7.50
CA ASP A 111 -16.57 15.59 7.92
C ASP A 111 -16.18 15.86 9.38
N VAL A 112 -16.08 17.15 9.72
CA VAL A 112 -15.69 17.63 11.06
C VAL A 112 -16.75 17.26 12.11
N PHE A 113 -18.03 17.39 11.78
CA PHE A 113 -19.13 17.03 12.66
C PHE A 113 -19.21 15.52 12.92
N GLU A 114 -19.05 14.70 11.88
CA GLU A 114 -19.15 13.25 12.01
C GLU A 114 -17.97 12.66 12.80
N ARG A 115 -16.76 13.19 12.60
CA ARG A 115 -15.60 12.87 13.45
C ARG A 115 -15.87 13.21 14.91
N CYS A 116 -16.49 14.35 15.15
CA CYS A 116 -16.89 14.81 16.47
C CYS A 116 -17.87 13.85 17.14
N SER A 117 -18.93 13.46 16.43
CA SER A 117 -19.94 12.53 16.95
C SER A 117 -19.36 11.15 17.30
N GLY A 118 -18.40 10.66 16.50
CA GLY A 118 -17.66 9.43 16.80
C GLY A 118 -16.79 9.53 18.06
N ALA A 119 -16.15 10.69 18.29
CA ALA A 119 -15.35 10.92 19.50
C ALA A 119 -16.21 10.97 20.78
N CYS A 120 -17.44 11.49 20.69
CA CYS A 120 -18.38 11.55 21.82
C CYS A 120 -18.75 10.16 22.38
N LEU A 121 -18.80 9.12 21.55
CA LEU A 121 -19.06 7.74 21.99
C LEU A 121 -17.97 7.19 22.90
N LEU A 122 -16.75 7.73 22.83
CA LEU A 122 -15.68 7.38 23.76
C LEU A 122 -15.95 7.97 25.16
N GLY A 123 -16.92 8.85 25.38
CA GLY A 123 -17.21 9.46 26.67
C GLY A 123 -18.06 8.61 27.63
N GLU A 124 -18.88 7.69 27.10
CA GLU A 124 -19.88 7.00 27.90
C GLU A 124 -19.37 5.70 28.56
N PRO A 125 -19.53 5.52 29.88
CA PRO A 125 -19.03 4.35 30.60
C PRO A 125 -19.66 3.01 30.17
N GLN A 126 -20.95 3.00 29.82
CA GLN A 126 -21.70 1.77 29.52
C GLN A 126 -21.60 1.33 28.05
N SER A 127 -21.48 2.26 27.09
CA SER A 127 -21.34 1.93 25.65
C SER A 127 -19.91 1.57 25.23
N ARG A 128 -18.91 1.86 26.08
CA ARG A 128 -17.49 1.52 25.88
C ARG A 128 -17.23 0.01 25.81
N VAL A 129 -17.94 -0.80 26.60
CA VAL A 129 -17.68 -2.24 26.68
C VAL A 129 -18.08 -2.96 25.38
N GLU A 130 -19.19 -2.57 24.74
CA GLU A 130 -19.69 -3.23 23.53
C GLU A 130 -19.04 -2.73 22.22
N ASN A 131 -18.53 -1.49 22.18
CA ASN A 131 -17.92 -0.88 20.98
C ASN A 131 -16.41 -1.13 20.85
N LEU A 132 -15.67 -1.23 21.98
CA LEU A 132 -14.25 -1.59 21.96
C LEU A 132 -14.03 -3.07 21.60
N ASP A 133 -14.98 -3.95 21.92
CA ASP A 133 -14.94 -5.37 21.54
C ASP A 133 -14.67 -5.56 20.03
N LEU A 134 -15.17 -4.68 19.17
CA LEU A 134 -15.15 -4.86 17.72
C LEU A 134 -13.93 -4.26 17.02
N MET A 135 -13.38 -3.16 17.52
CA MET A 135 -12.10 -2.62 17.03
C MET A 135 -10.95 -3.58 17.38
N TYR A 136 -11.01 -4.20 18.56
CA TYR A 136 -9.97 -5.09 19.09
C TYR A 136 -10.06 -6.51 18.52
N LEU A 137 -11.26 -7.03 18.23
CA LEU A 137 -11.43 -8.31 17.51
C LEU A 137 -10.80 -8.32 16.11
N ARG A 138 -10.68 -7.15 15.47
CA ARG A 138 -10.01 -7.01 14.17
C ARG A 138 -8.48 -7.05 14.27
N TRP A 139 -7.90 -6.69 15.42
CA TRP A 139 -6.44 -6.52 15.59
C TRP A 139 -5.81 -7.57 16.53
N GLY A 140 -6.59 -8.47 17.14
CA GLY A 140 -6.08 -9.61 17.91
C GLY A 140 -5.52 -9.27 19.31
N TYR A 141 -5.74 -8.05 19.80
CA TYR A 141 -5.34 -7.68 21.16
C TYR A 141 -6.38 -8.17 22.18
N PRO A 142 -5.97 -8.86 23.27
CA PRO A 142 -6.88 -9.22 24.34
C PRO A 142 -7.41 -7.95 25.02
N LEU A 143 -8.73 -7.92 25.24
CA LEU A 143 -9.40 -6.82 25.92
C LEU A 143 -8.80 -6.64 27.31
N ARG A 144 -8.20 -5.47 27.56
CA ARG A 144 -7.99 -5.01 28.93
C ARG A 144 -9.25 -4.27 29.30
N GLU A 145 -9.93 -4.74 30.35
CA GLU A 145 -11.02 -3.98 30.95
C GLU A 145 -10.51 -2.55 31.22
N ASN A 146 -11.22 -1.55 30.71
CA ASN A 146 -10.88 -0.16 30.94
C ASN A 146 -10.92 0.11 32.45
N GLN A 147 -9.76 0.33 33.06
CA GLN A 147 -9.65 0.52 34.51
C GLN A 147 -10.06 1.94 34.96
N CYS A 148 -10.37 2.84 34.02
CA CYS A 148 -10.65 4.24 34.30
C CYS A 148 -12.16 4.56 34.21
N ASN A 149 -12.75 4.94 35.35
CA ASN A 149 -14.14 5.40 35.48
C ASN A 149 -14.29 6.93 35.40
N GLY A 150 -13.26 7.65 34.96
CA GLY A 150 -13.28 9.10 34.92
C GLY A 150 -14.06 9.62 33.72
N ARG A 151 -14.98 10.57 33.95
CA ARG A 151 -15.72 11.30 32.91
C ARG A 151 -14.75 12.05 32.00
N ILE A 152 -15.03 12.12 30.70
CA ILE A 152 -14.28 13.01 29.79
C ILE A 152 -14.79 14.44 29.97
N LEU A 153 -13.86 15.37 30.17
CA LEU A 153 -14.11 16.79 30.34
C LEU A 153 -13.57 17.53 29.12
N PHE A 154 -14.38 18.43 28.59
CA PHE A 154 -13.97 19.43 27.61
C PHE A 154 -13.45 20.68 28.32
N GLY A 155 -12.48 21.38 27.75
CA GLY A 155 -11.99 22.64 28.29
C GLY A 155 -11.08 23.40 27.34
N TYR A 156 -10.72 24.62 27.74
CA TYR A 156 -9.84 25.50 26.98
C TYR A 156 -8.55 25.76 27.75
N SER A 157 -7.41 25.72 27.05
CA SER A 157 -6.12 26.10 27.61
C SER A 157 -6.08 27.61 27.91
N PHE A 158 -5.04 28.07 28.59
CA PHE A 158 -4.83 29.51 28.81
C PHE A 158 -4.73 30.30 27.49
N ASP A 159 -4.24 29.66 26.44
CA ASP A 159 -4.12 30.24 25.09
C ASP A 159 -5.42 30.14 24.28
N GLY A 160 -6.51 29.64 24.88
CA GLY A 160 -7.81 29.46 24.22
C GLY A 160 -7.92 28.21 23.35
N ASN A 161 -6.93 27.30 23.38
CA ASN A 161 -6.99 26.06 22.60
C ASN A 161 -7.86 25.01 23.30
N ALA A 162 -8.84 24.45 22.58
CA ALA A 162 -9.69 23.38 23.09
C ALA A 162 -8.90 22.09 23.35
N PHE A 163 -9.23 21.38 24.42
CA PHE A 163 -8.71 20.07 24.76
C PHE A 163 -9.79 19.19 25.39
N ILE A 164 -9.62 17.87 25.30
CA ILE A 164 -10.37 16.90 26.09
C ILE A 164 -9.43 16.20 27.08
N LYS A 165 -9.91 15.93 28.29
CA LYS A 165 -9.17 15.16 29.29
C LYS A 165 -10.08 14.25 30.09
N CYS A 166 -9.55 13.17 30.61
CA CYS A 166 -10.24 12.42 31.65
C CYS A 166 -10.29 13.22 32.96
N GLY A 167 -11.39 13.14 33.71
CA GLY A 167 -11.54 13.81 35.01
C GLY A 167 -10.59 13.31 36.11
N HIS A 168 -9.95 12.16 35.92
CA HIS A 168 -8.88 11.66 36.79
C HIS A 168 -7.49 12.12 36.35
N TYR A 169 -7.35 12.76 35.19
CA TYR A 169 -6.08 13.31 34.75
C TYR A 169 -5.60 14.39 35.72
N SER A 170 -4.41 14.18 36.26
CA SER A 170 -3.71 15.16 37.08
C SER A 170 -2.22 15.10 36.79
N ASN A 171 -1.45 16.09 37.24
CA ASN A 171 0.01 16.06 37.09
C ASN A 171 0.66 14.83 37.76
N GLN A 172 -0.04 14.16 38.68
CA GLN A 172 0.41 12.94 39.35
C GLN A 172 -0.08 11.66 38.66
N ALA A 173 -1.07 11.74 37.76
CA ALA A 173 -1.71 10.61 37.07
C ALA A 173 -1.83 10.92 35.57
N GLN A 174 -0.68 10.89 34.88
CA GLN A 174 -0.54 11.22 33.46
C GLN A 174 -0.90 10.05 32.52
N ASP A 175 -1.23 8.89 33.07
CA ASP A 175 -1.69 7.69 32.37
C ASP A 175 -3.15 7.80 31.88
N HIS A 176 -3.86 8.84 32.32
CA HIS A 176 -5.20 9.15 31.87
C HIS A 176 -5.23 9.94 30.55
N LEU A 177 -6.35 9.85 29.82
CA LEU A 177 -6.55 10.56 28.55
C LEU A 177 -6.36 12.07 28.71
N PHE A 178 -5.54 12.65 27.84
CA PHE A 178 -5.41 14.08 27.64
C PHE A 178 -5.08 14.33 26.16
N ASP A 179 -5.90 15.11 25.45
CA ASP A 179 -5.75 15.33 24.01
C ASP A 179 -6.03 16.79 23.63
N TYR A 180 -5.00 17.46 23.12
CA TYR A 180 -5.07 18.82 22.55
C TYR A 180 -5.43 18.82 21.06
N THR A 181 -5.45 17.65 20.40
CA THR A 181 -5.68 17.58 18.96
C THR A 181 -7.11 17.96 18.59
N VAL A 182 -8.05 17.95 19.54
CA VAL A 182 -9.42 18.42 19.28
C VAL A 182 -9.48 19.87 18.81
N GLY A 183 -8.55 20.72 19.26
CA GLY A 183 -8.47 22.13 18.87
C GLY A 183 -7.86 22.41 17.49
N ASN A 184 -7.43 21.39 16.73
CA ASN A 184 -6.76 21.59 15.43
C ASN A 184 -7.72 21.85 14.26
N GLY A 185 -9.00 22.09 14.52
CA GLY A 185 -10.04 22.28 13.50
C GLY A 185 -10.61 20.98 12.91
N SER A 186 -10.19 19.80 13.38
CA SER A 186 -10.73 18.51 12.92
C SER A 186 -12.07 18.13 13.56
N TYR A 187 -12.54 18.90 14.53
CA TYR A 187 -13.73 18.62 15.34
C TYR A 187 -14.65 19.84 15.45
N HIS A 188 -15.95 19.57 15.50
CA HIS A 188 -16.95 20.60 15.74
C HIS A 188 -16.98 20.94 17.22
N LEU A 189 -16.15 21.90 17.64
CA LEU A 189 -15.90 22.19 19.06
C LEU A 189 -17.17 22.47 19.86
N GLU A 190 -18.11 23.23 19.30
CA GLU A 190 -19.40 23.54 19.96
C GLU A 190 -20.22 22.28 20.23
N TYR A 191 -20.21 21.32 19.30
CA TYR A 191 -20.94 20.07 19.46
C TYR A 191 -20.21 19.15 20.44
N LEU A 192 -18.88 19.11 20.39
CA LEU A 192 -18.07 18.34 21.34
C LEU A 192 -18.26 18.86 22.77
N GLU A 193 -18.26 20.17 22.94
CA GLU A 193 -18.50 20.85 24.20
C GLU A 193 -19.89 20.49 24.70
N ALA A 194 -20.94 20.75 23.92
CA ALA A 194 -22.32 20.49 24.28
C ALA A 194 -22.56 19.02 24.69
N VAL A 195 -22.02 18.06 23.93
CA VAL A 195 -22.15 16.63 24.28
C VAL A 195 -21.41 16.29 25.56
N LEU A 196 -20.19 16.79 25.77
CA LEU A 196 -19.39 16.46 26.96
C LEU A 196 -19.88 17.19 28.23
N THR A 197 -20.53 18.35 28.09
CA THR A 197 -21.18 19.09 29.18
C THR A 197 -22.62 18.66 29.43
N GLU A 198 -23.16 17.72 28.64
CA GLU A 198 -24.57 17.28 28.71
C GLU A 198 -25.55 18.45 28.50
N ASP A 199 -25.22 19.38 27.60
CA ASP A 199 -26.13 20.46 27.18
C ASP A 199 -27.09 19.95 26.10
N GLU A 200 -28.20 19.34 26.54
CA GLU A 200 -29.18 18.71 25.65
C GLU A 200 -29.83 19.70 24.67
N GLU A 201 -30.03 20.96 25.07
CA GLU A 201 -30.65 21.99 24.22
C GLU A 201 -29.73 22.35 23.04
N GLU A 202 -28.44 22.57 23.31
CA GLU A 202 -27.46 22.91 22.28
C GLU A 202 -27.16 21.70 21.37
N VAL A 203 -27.08 20.51 21.95
CA VAL A 203 -26.96 19.25 21.20
C VAL A 203 -28.14 19.09 20.24
N GLU A 204 -29.37 19.27 20.71
CA GLU A 204 -30.56 19.17 19.87
C GLU A 204 -30.58 20.27 18.78
N HIS A 205 -30.16 21.48 19.12
CA HIS A 205 -30.07 22.58 18.16
C HIS A 205 -29.13 22.25 17.00
N ILE A 206 -27.88 21.89 17.31
CA ILE A 206 -26.86 21.57 16.30
C ILE A 206 -27.26 20.34 15.49
N GLU A 207 -27.77 19.30 16.15
CA GLU A 207 -28.17 18.08 15.45
C GLU A 207 -29.36 18.29 14.52
N THR A 208 -30.34 19.12 14.91
CA THR A 208 -31.45 19.49 14.04
C THR A 208 -30.95 20.30 12.83
N GLU A 209 -29.95 21.17 13.03
CA GLU A 209 -29.35 21.92 11.94
C GLU A 209 -28.67 21.01 10.91
N VAL A 210 -27.88 20.03 11.37
CA VAL A 210 -27.20 19.08 10.46
C VAL A 210 -28.18 18.06 9.84
N GLU A 211 -29.25 17.69 10.56
CA GLU A 211 -30.33 16.85 10.03
C GLU A 211 -31.01 17.53 8.83
N MET A 212 -31.31 18.83 8.93
CA MET A 212 -31.83 19.62 7.81
C MET A 212 -30.87 19.66 6.61
N LYS A 213 -29.57 19.46 6.82
CA LYS A 213 -28.55 19.36 5.77
C LYS A 213 -28.35 17.92 5.26
N GLY A 214 -29.06 16.94 5.82
CA GLY A 214 -29.05 15.54 5.39
C GLY A 214 -27.91 14.69 5.94
N TYR A 215 -27.28 15.09 7.05
CA TYR A 215 -26.24 14.30 7.73
C TYR A 215 -26.40 14.31 9.26
N GLY A 216 -25.51 13.59 9.96
CA GLY A 216 -25.53 13.52 11.43
C GLY A 216 -26.42 12.42 12.02
N PRO A 217 -26.43 12.28 13.37
CA PRO A 217 -26.94 11.10 14.06
C PRO A 217 -28.47 10.97 14.09
N ARG A 218 -29.21 12.05 13.80
CA ARG A 218 -30.68 12.07 13.68
C ARG A 218 -31.18 11.75 12.27
N THR A 219 -30.32 11.86 11.25
CA THR A 219 -30.72 11.61 9.86
C THR A 219 -31.11 10.13 9.66
N ALA A 220 -32.10 9.87 8.80
CA ALA A 220 -32.52 8.52 8.47
C ALA A 220 -31.41 7.73 7.75
N CYS A 221 -31.17 6.50 8.18
CA CYS A 221 -30.05 5.71 7.68
C CYS A 221 -30.46 4.70 6.62
N HIS A 222 -30.04 4.92 5.38
CA HIS A 222 -30.39 4.02 4.28
C HIS A 222 -29.31 2.97 3.99
N ASN A 223 -28.54 2.59 5.00
CA ASN A 223 -27.40 1.70 4.81
C ASN A 223 -27.81 0.23 4.73
N VAL A 224 -27.39 -0.44 3.65
CA VAL A 224 -27.67 -1.84 3.35
C VAL A 224 -26.40 -2.46 2.81
N MET A 225 -26.01 -3.58 3.39
CA MET A 225 -24.83 -4.34 3.04
C MET A 225 -25.23 -5.75 2.60
N ASN A 226 -24.40 -6.41 1.80
CA ASN A 226 -24.67 -7.81 1.51
C ASN A 226 -24.52 -8.64 2.79
N PHE A 227 -25.27 -9.74 2.86
CA PHE A 227 -25.14 -10.72 3.94
C PHE A 227 -23.72 -11.28 4.14
N SER A 228 -22.88 -11.23 3.10
CA SER A 228 -21.48 -11.67 3.17
C SER A 228 -20.54 -10.64 3.78
N SER A 229 -21.04 -9.45 4.12
CA SER A 229 -20.18 -8.42 4.67
C SER A 229 -19.62 -8.85 6.02
N GLN A 230 -18.34 -8.54 6.23
CA GLN A 230 -17.68 -8.75 7.51
C GLN A 230 -17.75 -7.51 8.40
N ARG A 231 -18.64 -6.55 8.09
CA ARG A 231 -18.79 -5.31 8.85
C ARG A 231 -20.00 -5.44 9.79
N PRO A 232 -19.77 -5.71 11.09
CA PRO A 232 -20.88 -5.92 12.03
C PRO A 232 -21.59 -4.62 12.44
N ILE A 233 -21.03 -3.45 12.12
CA ILE A 233 -21.54 -2.14 12.48
C ILE A 233 -21.87 -1.35 11.21
N CYS A 234 -22.90 -0.51 11.29
CA CYS A 234 -23.28 0.41 10.22
C CYS A 234 -22.09 1.22 9.70
N PRO A 235 -21.71 1.09 8.41
CA PRO A 235 -20.54 1.76 7.87
C PRO A 235 -20.83 3.18 7.43
N TRP A 236 -21.87 3.85 7.97
CA TRP A 236 -22.34 5.13 7.46
C TRP A 236 -21.21 6.16 7.31
N VAL A 237 -20.03 6.03 7.95
CA VAL A 237 -18.85 6.76 7.44
C VAL A 237 -17.47 6.07 7.64
N LEU A 238 -17.31 4.79 7.30
CA LEU A 238 -15.97 4.13 7.31
C LEU A 238 -15.04 4.64 6.18
N ARG A 239 -14.63 5.93 6.21
CA ARG A 239 -13.55 6.49 5.37
C ARG A 239 -12.29 6.88 6.14
N LEU A 240 -12.36 7.04 7.45
CA LEU A 240 -11.20 7.24 8.31
C LEU A 240 -11.08 6.03 9.23
N GLU A 241 -9.91 5.42 9.28
CA GLU A 241 -9.66 4.14 9.96
C GLU A 241 -9.95 4.13 11.48
N HIS A 242 -10.41 5.25 12.07
CA HIS A 242 -10.46 5.46 13.53
C HIS A 242 -11.75 6.05 14.13
N ALA A 243 -12.83 6.30 13.37
CA ALA A 243 -14.08 6.82 13.94
C ALA A 243 -15.28 5.95 13.52
N ALA A 244 -16.09 5.54 14.49
CA ALA A 244 -17.28 4.72 14.26
C ALA A 244 -18.55 5.48 14.69
N PHE A 245 -19.62 5.32 13.89
CA PHE A 245 -20.72 6.29 13.76
C PHE A 245 -21.85 6.06 14.74
N SER A 246 -22.33 7.15 15.32
CA SER A 246 -23.47 7.17 16.22
C SER A 246 -24.75 7.48 15.46
N HIS A 247 -25.78 6.72 15.77
CA HIS A 247 -27.18 7.07 15.57
C HIS A 247 -27.77 7.43 16.93
N ARG A 248 -28.79 8.29 16.99
CA ARG A 248 -29.59 8.41 18.21
C ARG A 248 -30.65 7.32 18.25
N ASP A 249 -30.69 6.57 19.35
CA ASP A 249 -31.80 5.67 19.62
C ASP A 249 -33.08 6.42 20.04
N ALA A 250 -34.14 5.67 20.35
CA ALA A 250 -35.42 6.25 20.76
C ALA A 250 -35.34 7.04 22.07
N GLU A 251 -34.33 6.77 22.89
CA GLU A 251 -34.03 7.46 24.13
C GLU A 251 -33.11 8.69 23.91
N GLY A 252 -32.73 8.96 22.66
CA GLY A 252 -31.82 10.04 22.32
C GLY A 252 -30.36 9.74 22.61
N VAL A 253 -29.98 8.50 22.93
CA VAL A 253 -28.59 8.13 23.22
C VAL A 253 -27.84 7.81 21.94
N LEU A 254 -26.64 8.37 21.79
CA LEU A 254 -25.75 8.06 20.68
C LEU A 254 -25.25 6.61 20.80
N LYS A 255 -25.53 5.77 19.80
CA LYS A 255 -25.12 4.36 19.73
C LYS A 255 -24.55 4.00 18.37
N GLN A 256 -23.59 3.08 18.36
CA GLN A 256 -23.15 2.39 17.15
C GLN A 256 -24.02 1.14 16.93
N PRO A 257 -25.00 1.19 16.01
CA PRO A 257 -25.84 0.04 15.79
C PRO A 257 -25.08 -1.10 15.14
N ARG A 258 -25.29 -2.30 15.68
CA ARG A 258 -24.97 -3.53 14.96
C ARG A 258 -25.94 -3.71 13.80
N MET A 259 -25.40 -4.08 12.65
CA MET A 259 -26.19 -4.40 11.47
C MET A 259 -27.11 -5.59 11.79
N LYS A 260 -28.40 -5.44 11.48
CA LYS A 260 -29.40 -6.48 11.64
C LYS A 260 -29.55 -7.26 10.34
N GLN A 261 -29.62 -8.57 10.43
CA GLN A 261 -29.90 -9.39 9.27
C GLN A 261 -31.38 -9.29 8.88
N ALA A 262 -31.66 -8.81 7.68
CA ALA A 262 -32.96 -8.92 7.05
C ALA A 262 -33.07 -10.27 6.35
N GLN A 263 -33.86 -11.20 6.90
CA GLN A 263 -34.03 -12.53 6.31
C GLN A 263 -34.84 -12.46 5.01
N CYS A 264 -34.52 -13.38 4.09
CA CYS A 264 -35.21 -13.49 2.81
C CYS A 264 -35.90 -14.85 2.66
N SER A 265 -37.17 -14.83 2.26
CA SER A 265 -37.94 -16.05 1.97
C SER A 265 -37.71 -16.60 0.56
N CYS A 266 -37.10 -15.84 -0.35
CA CYS A 266 -36.82 -16.26 -1.73
C CYS A 266 -35.94 -17.53 -1.79
N ILE A 267 -36.44 -18.55 -2.49
CA ILE A 267 -35.78 -19.85 -2.67
C ILE A 267 -35.34 -20.01 -4.12
N PHE A 268 -34.09 -20.41 -4.32
CA PHE A 268 -33.55 -20.79 -5.61
C PHE A 268 -33.42 -22.30 -5.74
N ARG A 269 -33.77 -22.84 -6.90
CA ARG A 269 -33.43 -24.20 -7.33
C ARG A 269 -32.77 -24.15 -8.69
N GLU A 270 -31.67 -24.86 -8.82
CA GLU A 270 -30.94 -25.03 -10.06
C GLU A 270 -31.11 -26.46 -10.53
N TYR A 271 -31.28 -26.63 -11.84
CA TYR A 271 -31.34 -27.91 -12.51
C TYR A 271 -30.28 -27.90 -13.60
N GLU A 272 -29.23 -28.67 -13.36
CA GLU A 272 -28.07 -28.78 -14.24
C GLU A 272 -27.99 -30.21 -14.79
N PRO A 273 -28.06 -30.42 -16.11
CA PRO A 273 -27.86 -31.73 -16.72
C PRO A 273 -26.55 -32.38 -16.23
N VAL A 274 -26.58 -33.69 -15.96
CA VAL A 274 -25.34 -34.42 -15.65
C VAL A 274 -24.39 -34.36 -16.85
N ALA A 275 -23.08 -34.48 -16.60
CA ALA A 275 -22.04 -34.13 -17.57
C ALA A 275 -22.22 -34.79 -18.95
N GLU A 276 -22.66 -36.05 -18.98
CA GLU A 276 -22.90 -36.85 -20.19
C GLU A 276 -23.98 -36.26 -21.11
N PHE A 277 -24.95 -35.51 -20.57
CA PHE A 277 -26.08 -34.95 -21.32
C PHE A 277 -25.91 -33.46 -21.64
N ARG A 278 -24.76 -32.85 -21.31
CA ARG A 278 -24.54 -31.40 -21.54
C ARG A 278 -24.47 -31.05 -23.03
N THR A 279 -24.02 -31.97 -23.87
CA THR A 279 -23.96 -31.79 -25.33
C THR A 279 -25.34 -31.82 -25.97
N THR A 280 -26.19 -32.76 -25.55
CA THR A 280 -27.55 -32.94 -26.09
C THR A 280 -28.61 -32.08 -25.38
N CYS A 281 -28.34 -31.61 -24.17
CA CYS A 281 -29.14 -30.64 -23.42
C CYS A 281 -28.25 -29.49 -22.90
N PRO A 282 -27.92 -28.50 -23.75
CA PRO A 282 -27.05 -27.38 -23.41
C PRO A 282 -27.78 -26.28 -22.62
N TYR A 283 -28.69 -26.65 -21.71
CA TYR A 283 -29.51 -25.71 -20.95
C TYR A 283 -29.38 -25.96 -19.45
N ILE A 284 -29.33 -24.87 -18.68
CA ILE A 284 -29.47 -24.87 -17.22
C ILE A 284 -30.77 -24.14 -16.88
N LEU A 285 -31.63 -24.77 -16.09
CA LEU A 285 -32.84 -24.14 -15.58
C LEU A 285 -32.59 -23.67 -14.15
N VAL A 286 -32.84 -22.39 -13.88
CA VAL A 286 -32.83 -21.84 -12.53
C VAL A 286 -34.21 -21.32 -12.20
N THR A 287 -34.84 -21.85 -11.16
CA THR A 287 -36.14 -21.37 -10.68
C THR A 287 -35.97 -20.59 -9.39
N SER A 288 -36.68 -19.48 -9.27
CA SER A 288 -36.79 -18.67 -8.05
C SER A 288 -38.25 -18.63 -7.59
N LYS A 289 -38.50 -18.98 -6.33
CA LYS A 289 -39.83 -18.96 -5.71
C LYS A 289 -39.94 -17.80 -4.72
N GLY A 290 -40.99 -17.00 -4.84
CA GLY A 290 -41.28 -15.88 -3.93
C GLY A 290 -40.55 -14.56 -4.27
N PRO A 291 -41.03 -13.42 -3.74
CA PRO A 291 -40.33 -12.14 -3.81
C PRO A 291 -39.16 -12.10 -2.83
N HIS A 292 -38.22 -11.18 -3.05
CA HIS A 292 -37.23 -10.81 -2.04
C HIS A 292 -37.86 -9.88 -1.00
N SER A 293 -37.68 -10.15 0.29
CA SER A 293 -38.23 -9.39 1.42
C SER A 293 -37.21 -8.44 2.05
N HIS A 294 -36.30 -7.90 1.25
CA HIS A 294 -35.24 -7.01 1.70
C HIS A 294 -34.87 -5.99 0.62
N PRO A 295 -34.19 -4.87 0.95
CA PRO A 295 -33.81 -3.89 -0.07
C PRO A 295 -32.83 -4.49 -1.08
N ILE A 296 -32.80 -3.94 -2.30
CA ILE A 296 -31.89 -4.41 -3.36
C ILE A 296 -30.44 -4.15 -2.90
N PRO A 297 -29.62 -5.19 -2.69
CA PRO A 297 -28.21 -4.99 -2.35
C PRO A 297 -27.44 -4.52 -3.58
N LEU A 298 -26.33 -3.80 -3.34
CA LEU A 298 -25.37 -3.52 -4.39
C LEU A 298 -24.60 -4.81 -4.77
N PRO A 299 -24.35 -5.06 -6.07
CA PRO A 299 -23.55 -6.19 -6.49
C PRO A 299 -22.14 -6.08 -5.92
N GLU A 300 -21.76 -7.00 -5.04
CA GLU A 300 -20.39 -7.05 -4.47
C GLU A 300 -19.40 -7.78 -5.39
N LYS A 301 -19.91 -8.66 -6.26
CA LYS A 301 -19.09 -9.49 -7.14
C LYS A 301 -19.18 -9.00 -8.56
N THR A 302 -18.02 -8.74 -9.15
CA THR A 302 -17.90 -8.62 -10.61
C THR A 302 -18.36 -9.93 -11.26
N PRO A 303 -19.34 -9.90 -12.18
CA PRO A 303 -19.81 -11.08 -12.89
C PRO A 303 -18.67 -11.83 -13.56
N ASN A 304 -18.74 -13.16 -13.64
CA ASN A 304 -17.65 -13.98 -14.17
C ASN A 304 -17.35 -13.68 -15.64
N ALA A 305 -18.36 -13.35 -16.44
CA ALA A 305 -18.16 -12.93 -17.83
C ALA A 305 -17.26 -11.69 -17.93
N VAL A 306 -17.53 -10.66 -17.12
CA VAL A 306 -16.70 -9.45 -17.06
C VAL A 306 -15.30 -9.76 -16.53
N LYS A 307 -15.18 -10.64 -15.52
CA LYS A 307 -13.86 -11.09 -15.05
C LYS A 307 -13.06 -11.75 -16.16
N VAL A 308 -13.67 -12.67 -16.92
CA VAL A 308 -13.01 -13.35 -18.05
C VAL A 308 -12.60 -12.35 -19.12
N GLU A 309 -13.48 -11.42 -19.50
CA GLU A 309 -13.14 -10.36 -20.46
C GLU A 309 -11.98 -9.49 -19.97
N LEU A 310 -11.97 -9.10 -18.70
CA LEU A 310 -10.86 -8.37 -18.07
C LEU A 310 -9.58 -9.21 -18.09
N TYR A 311 -9.64 -10.49 -17.74
CA TYR A 311 -8.48 -11.38 -17.78
C TYR A 311 -7.96 -11.58 -19.21
N ASP A 312 -8.84 -11.74 -20.19
CA ASP A 312 -8.47 -11.90 -21.60
C ASP A 312 -7.96 -10.60 -22.21
N LEU A 313 -8.47 -9.45 -21.76
CA LEU A 313 -7.91 -8.15 -22.11
C LEU A 313 -6.49 -8.03 -21.55
N ILE A 314 -6.31 -8.32 -20.25
CA ILE A 314 -4.99 -8.31 -19.60
C ILE A 314 -4.01 -9.26 -20.30
N LYS A 315 -4.45 -10.47 -20.68
CA LYS A 315 -3.62 -11.44 -21.43
C LYS A 315 -3.29 -11.00 -22.84
N ARG A 316 -4.25 -10.43 -23.58
CA ARG A 316 -4.03 -9.98 -24.98
C ARG A 316 -3.09 -8.80 -25.08
N LEU A 317 -2.99 -8.01 -24.03
CA LEU A 317 -2.04 -6.93 -23.96
C LEU A 317 -0.59 -7.43 -23.79
N ASP A 318 -0.36 -8.76 -23.67
CA ASP A 318 0.95 -9.41 -23.47
C ASP A 318 1.80 -8.72 -22.41
N ILE A 319 1.12 -8.20 -21.38
CA ILE A 319 1.74 -7.43 -20.32
C ILE A 319 2.42 -8.44 -19.39
N GLU A 320 3.74 -8.63 -19.57
CA GLU A 320 4.57 -8.75 -18.39
C GLU A 320 4.24 -7.52 -17.54
N MET A 321 3.82 -7.69 -16.28
CA MET A 321 3.37 -6.60 -15.39
C MET A 321 4.32 -5.39 -15.30
N ALA A 322 5.51 -5.48 -15.90
CA ALA A 322 6.48 -4.42 -16.08
C ALA A 322 6.17 -3.42 -17.22
N ASP A 323 5.31 -3.74 -18.21
CA ASP A 323 5.12 -2.89 -19.41
C ASP A 323 3.66 -2.43 -19.58
N ILE A 324 3.23 -1.54 -18.69
CA ILE A 324 1.83 -1.04 -18.58
C ILE A 324 1.53 0.06 -19.64
N THR A 325 2.55 0.57 -20.33
CA THR A 325 2.49 1.73 -21.23
C THR A 325 1.47 1.61 -22.37
N PRO A 326 1.43 0.50 -23.16
CA PRO A 326 0.47 0.38 -24.27
C PRO A 326 -0.99 0.32 -23.79
N CYS A 327 -1.23 -0.18 -22.57
CA CYS A 327 -2.55 -0.22 -21.97
C CYS A 327 -3.02 1.19 -21.57
N LEU A 328 -2.13 1.99 -20.97
CA LEU A 328 -2.44 3.37 -20.60
C LEU A 328 -2.69 4.24 -21.84
N GLU A 329 -1.95 4.01 -22.94
CA GLU A 329 -2.19 4.69 -24.23
C GLU A 329 -3.58 4.37 -24.77
N TYR A 330 -3.93 3.08 -24.84
CA TYR A 330 -5.25 2.65 -25.29
C TYR A 330 -6.36 3.21 -24.40
N LEU A 331 -6.18 3.16 -23.07
CA LEU A 331 -7.14 3.74 -22.13
C LEU A 331 -7.29 5.24 -22.35
N LYS A 332 -6.19 5.98 -22.49
CA LYS A 332 -6.23 7.42 -22.78
C LYS A 332 -7.00 7.71 -24.05
N HIS A 333 -6.74 6.96 -25.13
CA HIS A 333 -7.49 7.10 -26.39
C HIS A 333 -8.99 6.83 -26.23
N GLN A 334 -9.37 5.83 -25.45
CA GLN A 334 -10.78 5.55 -25.15
C GLN A 334 -11.41 6.69 -24.36
N GLN A 335 -10.72 7.21 -23.34
CA GLN A 335 -11.22 8.33 -22.53
C GLN A 335 -11.39 9.59 -23.37
N ASP A 336 -10.40 9.92 -24.21
CA ASP A 336 -10.45 11.07 -25.10
C ASP A 336 -11.60 11.01 -26.11
N SER A 337 -11.96 9.79 -26.55
CA SER A 337 -13.01 9.59 -27.54
C SER A 337 -14.41 9.51 -26.95
N LEU A 338 -14.54 9.00 -25.72
CA LEU A 338 -15.82 8.59 -25.15
C LEU A 338 -16.28 9.42 -23.96
N LEU A 339 -15.36 10.06 -23.24
CA LEU A 339 -15.64 10.73 -21.98
C LEU A 339 -15.40 12.25 -22.10
N PRO A 340 -16.23 13.08 -21.45
CA PRO A 340 -15.91 14.50 -21.29
C PRO A 340 -14.67 14.66 -20.40
N ALA A 341 -13.97 15.79 -20.53
CA ALA A 341 -12.65 16.00 -19.92
C ALA A 341 -12.66 15.85 -18.40
N ASP A 342 -13.74 16.22 -17.71
CA ASP A 342 -13.92 16.07 -16.27
C ASP A 342 -14.07 14.60 -15.79
N GLU A 343 -14.32 13.67 -16.71
CA GLU A 343 -14.38 12.22 -16.46
C GLU A 343 -13.09 11.48 -16.86
N HIS A 344 -12.04 12.19 -17.30
CA HIS A 344 -10.76 11.59 -17.66
C HIS A 344 -9.94 11.19 -16.42
N TYR A 345 -9.65 9.90 -16.31
CA TYR A 345 -8.78 9.32 -15.28
C TYR A 345 -7.29 9.49 -15.65
N VAL A 346 -6.92 9.30 -16.92
CA VAL A 346 -5.60 9.64 -17.43
C VAL A 346 -5.69 11.03 -18.06
N ARG A 347 -5.15 12.06 -17.39
CA ARG A 347 -5.22 13.45 -17.87
C ARG A 347 -4.28 13.70 -19.04
N GLN A 348 -3.05 13.22 -18.93
CA GLN A 348 -1.99 13.52 -19.87
C GLN A 348 -0.99 12.36 -19.92
N MET A 349 -0.44 12.14 -21.11
CA MET A 349 0.65 11.20 -21.35
C MET A 349 1.71 11.93 -22.17
N ILE A 350 2.97 11.83 -21.76
CA ILE A 350 4.06 12.61 -22.34
C ILE A 350 5.25 11.68 -22.52
N GLU A 351 5.73 11.59 -23.75
CA GLU A 351 7.01 10.96 -24.06
C GLU A 351 8.12 12.01 -23.90
N ILE A 352 9.08 11.74 -23.03
CA ILE A 352 10.24 12.62 -22.84
C ILE A 352 11.46 11.92 -23.46
N PRO A 353 12.08 12.51 -24.49
CA PRO A 353 13.30 11.98 -25.08
C PRO A 353 14.44 11.89 -24.06
N ALA A 354 15.16 10.76 -24.05
CA ALA A 354 16.24 10.49 -23.08
C ALA A 354 17.39 11.52 -23.16
N ASP A 355 17.59 12.16 -24.31
CA ASP A 355 18.62 13.17 -24.51
C ASP A 355 18.33 14.51 -23.81
N GLN A 356 17.09 14.76 -23.37
CA GLN A 356 16.72 15.96 -22.61
C GLN A 356 17.13 15.92 -21.14
N PHE A 357 17.53 14.75 -20.60
CA PHE A 357 18.00 14.60 -19.23
C PHE A 357 19.52 14.64 -19.07
N ASN A 358 20.27 14.96 -20.13
CA ASN A 358 21.72 15.14 -20.08
C ASN A 358 22.11 16.49 -19.43
N GLU A 359 21.91 16.61 -18.13
CA GLU A 359 22.76 17.51 -17.34
C GLU A 359 24.10 16.80 -17.09
N ASP A 360 25.21 17.56 -17.11
CA ASP A 360 26.62 17.13 -17.06
C ASP A 360 27.04 16.31 -15.80
N SER A 361 26.31 15.27 -15.42
CA SER A 361 26.74 14.30 -14.42
C SER A 361 27.64 13.27 -15.10
N ASP A 362 28.94 13.55 -15.15
CA ASP A 362 30.00 12.64 -15.62
C ASP A 362 30.06 11.28 -14.85
N ASP A 363 29.19 11.05 -13.87
CA ASP A 363 29.18 9.87 -12.98
C ASP A 363 28.26 8.71 -13.42
N LEU A 364 27.59 8.77 -14.57
CA LEU A 364 26.73 7.67 -15.07
C LEU A 364 27.15 7.17 -16.46
N LEU A 365 28.28 6.46 -16.51
CA LEU A 365 28.65 5.57 -17.61
C LEU A 365 27.76 4.31 -17.56
N LEU A 366 26.55 4.38 -18.10
CA LEU A 366 25.76 3.20 -18.47
C LEU A 366 26.15 2.74 -19.88
N ASP A 367 26.48 1.45 -19.99
CA ASP A 367 26.93 0.79 -21.21
C ASP A 367 25.84 0.87 -22.28
N SER A 368 26.12 1.58 -23.38
CA SER A 368 25.18 1.95 -24.46
C SER A 368 24.86 0.79 -25.41
N ARG A 369 24.70 -0.42 -24.86
CA ARG A 369 24.50 -1.66 -25.64
C ARG A 369 23.20 -2.37 -25.33
N GLN A 370 22.08 -1.65 -25.42
CA GLN A 370 20.80 -2.21 -25.86
C GLN A 370 19.86 -1.04 -26.15
N GLY A 371 19.36 -0.96 -27.38
CA GLY A 371 18.41 0.06 -27.82
C GLY A 371 17.00 -0.23 -27.32
N GLU A 372 16.85 -0.42 -26.01
CA GLU A 372 15.56 -0.57 -25.35
C GLU A 372 15.16 0.78 -24.75
N THR A 373 13.94 1.21 -25.05
CA THR A 373 13.32 2.43 -24.57
C THR A 373 13.39 2.45 -23.04
N LEU A 374 14.22 3.30 -22.45
CA LEU A 374 14.30 3.49 -21.00
C LEU A 374 12.96 4.04 -20.51
N GLN A 375 12.13 3.18 -19.92
CA GLN A 375 10.84 3.59 -19.36
C GLN A 375 11.00 4.11 -17.94
N ILE A 376 10.81 5.41 -17.79
CA ILE A 376 10.79 6.10 -16.51
C ILE A 376 9.46 5.79 -15.80
N HIS A 377 9.52 5.02 -14.73
CA HIS A 377 8.34 4.69 -13.90
C HIS A 377 8.23 5.67 -12.74
N LEU A 378 7.38 6.68 -12.92
CA LEU A 378 7.03 7.64 -11.87
C LEU A 378 5.60 7.33 -11.41
N GLN A 379 5.47 6.73 -10.23
CA GLN A 379 4.17 6.44 -9.62
C GLN A 379 3.83 7.58 -8.65
N SER A 380 2.71 8.26 -8.87
CA SER A 380 2.18 9.21 -7.88
C SER A 380 1.00 8.59 -7.13
N ASP A 381 1.04 8.65 -5.80
CA ASP A 381 -0.08 8.27 -4.93
C ASP A 381 -0.63 9.57 -4.30
N ILE A 382 -1.95 9.75 -4.36
CA ILE A 382 -2.64 10.80 -3.63
C ILE A 382 -3.34 10.11 -2.47
N ALA A 383 -2.75 10.18 -1.29
CA ALA A 383 -3.25 9.46 -0.13
C ALA A 383 -3.49 10.40 1.06
N PHE A 384 -4.42 10.02 1.93
CA PHE A 384 -4.69 10.72 3.19
C PHE A 384 -3.88 10.08 4.31
N LYS A 385 -2.54 10.16 4.27
CA LYS A 385 -1.72 9.38 5.22
C LYS A 385 -1.22 10.20 6.40
N ARG A 386 -0.78 11.45 6.22
CA ARG A 386 0.02 12.13 7.26
C ARG A 386 -0.58 13.39 7.89
N VAL A 387 -1.38 14.19 7.17
CA VAL A 387 -1.95 15.44 7.71
C VAL A 387 -3.44 15.50 7.44
N VAL A 388 -4.22 15.48 8.52
CA VAL A 388 -5.68 15.60 8.47
C VAL A 388 -6.08 16.94 7.83
N GLY A 389 -6.98 16.90 6.85
CA GLY A 389 -7.49 18.10 6.15
C GLY A 389 -6.65 18.55 4.95
N PHE A 390 -5.53 17.89 4.67
CA PHE A 390 -4.69 18.17 3.51
C PHE A 390 -4.59 16.94 2.60
N TYR A 391 -4.57 17.17 1.29
CA TYR A 391 -4.24 16.14 0.32
C TYR A 391 -2.72 15.98 0.26
N GLU A 392 -2.21 14.79 0.59
CA GLU A 392 -0.80 14.46 0.39
C GLU A 392 -0.62 14.00 -1.05
N PHE A 393 0.27 14.67 -1.77
CA PHE A 393 0.67 14.32 -3.12
C PHE A 393 2.07 13.70 -3.06
N GLU A 394 2.16 12.39 -3.19
CA GLU A 394 3.41 11.65 -3.17
C GLU A 394 3.85 11.37 -4.62
N ILE A 395 5.12 11.63 -4.92
CA ILE A 395 5.77 11.19 -6.15
C ILE A 395 6.81 10.14 -5.75
N ALA A 396 6.61 8.90 -6.18
CA ALA A 396 7.56 7.81 -6.02
C ALA A 396 8.20 7.49 -7.38
N SER A 397 9.51 7.29 -7.38
CA SER A 397 10.28 6.94 -8.56
C SER A 397 11.00 5.60 -8.31
N ILE A 398 10.94 4.69 -9.28
CA ILE A 398 11.52 3.33 -9.13
C ILE A 398 12.99 3.31 -9.58
N ASP A 399 13.37 4.20 -10.50
CA ASP A 399 14.73 4.28 -11.04
C ASP A 399 15.49 5.53 -10.55
N SER A 400 16.82 5.49 -10.62
CA SER A 400 17.69 6.59 -10.17
C SER A 400 17.68 7.80 -11.11
N ILE A 401 17.24 7.63 -12.36
CA ILE A 401 17.25 8.66 -13.42
C ILE A 401 16.02 9.59 -13.27
N SER A 402 14.91 9.04 -12.82
CA SER A 402 13.63 9.71 -12.55
C SER A 402 13.61 10.50 -11.25
N ASN A 403 14.61 10.32 -10.38
CA ASN A 403 14.78 11.07 -9.14
C ASN A 403 15.65 12.33 -9.33
N THR A 404 15.79 12.82 -10.56
CA THR A 404 16.51 14.06 -10.86
C THR A 404 15.62 15.28 -10.67
N ALA A 405 16.22 16.42 -10.33
CA ALA A 405 15.49 17.68 -10.20
C ALA A 405 14.79 18.09 -11.52
N ALA A 406 15.44 17.81 -12.67
CA ALA A 406 14.88 18.07 -14.00
C ALA A 406 13.61 17.23 -14.27
N ALA A 407 13.63 15.94 -13.92
CA ALA A 407 12.45 15.07 -14.05
C ALA A 407 11.29 15.56 -13.19
N HIS A 408 11.54 15.89 -11.93
CA HIS A 408 10.52 16.46 -11.05
C HIS A 408 9.98 17.81 -11.57
N GLN A 409 10.85 18.71 -12.04
CA GLN A 409 10.44 19.98 -12.63
C GLN A 409 9.49 19.77 -13.81
N GLN A 410 9.80 18.82 -14.70
CA GLN A 410 8.96 18.50 -15.85
C GLN A 410 7.59 17.99 -15.41
N VAL A 411 7.54 17.04 -14.48
CA VAL A 411 6.28 16.50 -13.93
C VAL A 411 5.43 17.61 -13.31
N LEU A 412 6.02 18.45 -12.46
CA LEU A 412 5.31 19.56 -11.81
C LEU A 412 4.81 20.61 -12.79
N THR A 413 5.56 20.87 -13.87
CA THR A 413 5.15 21.78 -14.94
C THR A 413 3.90 21.26 -15.68
N GLU A 414 3.79 19.95 -15.85
CA GLU A 414 2.65 19.34 -16.54
C GLU A 414 1.43 19.26 -15.64
N ILE A 415 1.62 19.00 -14.34
CA ILE A 415 0.55 19.12 -13.33
C ILE A 415 0.03 20.57 -13.30
N ASP A 416 0.90 21.57 -13.36
CA ASP A 416 0.51 22.99 -13.42
C ASP A 416 -0.38 23.30 -14.62
N LYS A 417 0.01 22.80 -15.81
CA LYS A 417 -0.77 22.95 -17.04
C LYS A 417 -2.15 22.31 -16.92
N ILE A 418 -2.23 21.08 -16.41
CA ILE A 418 -3.50 20.39 -16.19
C ILE A 418 -4.38 21.19 -15.23
N LEU A 419 -3.82 21.63 -14.10
CA LEU A 419 -4.56 22.42 -13.11
C LEU A 419 -5.10 23.73 -13.71
N GLN A 420 -4.28 24.42 -14.50
CA GLN A 420 -4.64 25.67 -15.16
C GLN A 420 -5.74 25.45 -16.22
N LEU A 421 -5.71 24.35 -16.96
CA LEU A 421 -6.75 23.99 -17.92
C LEU A 421 -8.07 23.65 -17.22
N ASP A 422 -8.01 22.89 -16.14
CA ASP A 422 -9.20 22.34 -15.48
C ASP A 422 -9.90 23.35 -14.56
N THR A 423 -9.10 24.17 -13.87
CA THR A 423 -9.59 25.05 -12.80
C THR A 423 -9.43 26.54 -13.13
N GLY A 424 -8.68 26.88 -14.19
CA GLY A 424 -8.29 28.25 -14.48
C GLY A 424 -7.22 28.81 -13.53
N ARG A 425 -6.59 27.97 -12.70
CA ARG A 425 -5.59 28.37 -11.70
C ARG A 425 -4.30 27.56 -11.84
N THR A 426 -3.15 28.20 -11.64
CA THR A 426 -1.83 27.55 -11.58
C THR A 426 -1.56 26.98 -10.19
N LEU A 427 -0.65 25.99 -10.11
CA LEU A 427 0.01 25.55 -8.88
C LEU A 427 0.60 26.77 -8.19
N ARG A 428 0.33 26.86 -6.88
CA ARG A 428 0.89 27.87 -6.01
C ARG A 428 1.86 27.18 -5.06
N TRP A 429 3.13 27.57 -5.15
CA TRP A 429 4.22 26.99 -4.36
C TRP A 429 4.46 27.84 -3.11
N ARG A 430 4.75 27.19 -1.98
CA ARG A 430 5.30 27.83 -0.78
C ARG A 430 6.72 27.31 -0.54
N HIS A 431 7.68 28.22 -0.48
CA HIS A 431 9.01 27.91 0.04
C HIS A 431 8.96 28.00 1.57
N ILE A 432 9.37 26.94 2.28
CA ILE A 432 9.35 26.89 3.75
C ILE A 432 10.55 27.68 4.30
N HIS A 433 10.47 29.00 4.28
CA HIS A 433 11.27 29.88 5.14
C HIS A 433 10.36 30.99 5.66
N GLY A 434 9.76 30.80 6.83
CA GLY A 434 9.19 31.90 7.61
C GLY A 434 9.66 31.79 9.05
N GLN A 435 9.73 32.94 9.73
CA GLN A 435 10.35 33.07 11.04
C GLN A 435 9.34 32.88 12.18
N PHE A 436 8.04 33.03 11.93
CA PHE A 436 7.00 32.96 12.96
C PHE A 436 5.76 32.15 12.51
N VAL A 437 4.96 31.70 13.49
CA VAL A 437 3.79 30.82 13.27
C VAL A 437 2.59 31.58 12.68
N ASP A 438 2.52 32.89 12.93
CA ASP A 438 1.45 33.78 12.46
C ASP A 438 1.68 34.29 11.03
N ASP A 439 2.78 33.91 10.38
CA ASP A 439 3.10 34.31 9.00
C ASP A 439 2.16 33.64 7.95
N TYR A 440 1.18 32.85 8.37
CA TYR A 440 0.53 31.84 7.52
C TYR A 440 -1.00 31.78 7.63
N ASP A 441 -1.66 32.68 6.90
CA ASP A 441 -3.07 32.51 6.53
C ASP A 441 -3.17 31.77 5.16
N ASP A 442 -4.02 30.73 5.11
CA ASP A 442 -4.60 30.07 3.91
C ASP A 442 -3.79 29.11 2.99
N HIS A 443 -2.62 28.53 3.35
CA HIS A 443 -1.82 27.71 2.38
C HIS A 443 -1.17 26.39 2.90
N ILE A 444 -0.83 25.48 1.97
CA ILE A 444 -0.28 24.11 2.15
C ILE A 444 1.10 24.10 2.86
N LEU A 445 1.32 23.09 3.73
CA LEU A 445 2.25 23.18 4.88
C LEU A 445 3.52 22.28 4.87
N ASN A 446 3.71 21.27 4.00
CA ASN A 446 4.91 20.41 4.11
C ASN A 446 5.32 19.64 2.83
N TRP A 447 6.61 19.37 2.67
CA TRP A 447 7.19 18.40 1.71
C TRP A 447 8.02 17.38 2.50
N VAL A 448 7.73 16.09 2.33
CA VAL A 448 8.51 15.00 2.93
C VAL A 448 8.99 14.09 1.80
N VAL A 449 10.31 13.91 1.69
CA VAL A 449 10.91 12.93 0.77
C VAL A 449 11.09 11.65 1.54
N ASP A 450 10.32 10.61 1.21
CA ASP A 450 10.35 9.30 1.84
C ASP A 450 10.88 8.28 0.82
N GLN A 451 11.91 7.51 1.19
CA GLN A 451 12.38 6.38 0.37
C GLN A 451 11.65 5.12 0.83
N HIS A 452 10.57 4.77 0.14
CA HIS A 452 9.79 3.57 0.43
C HIS A 452 10.52 2.28 0.02
N GLY A 453 11.29 1.71 0.95
CA GLY A 453 11.86 0.36 0.85
C GLY A 453 10.91 -0.79 1.25
N GLY A 454 9.62 -0.51 1.49
CA GLY A 454 8.65 -1.47 2.02
C GLY A 454 8.89 -1.84 3.49
N GLN A 455 7.84 -2.23 4.21
CA GLN A 455 7.99 -2.77 5.57
C GLN A 455 8.68 -4.13 5.50
N ALA A 456 9.81 -4.29 6.20
CA ALA A 456 10.53 -5.55 6.27
C ALA A 456 9.58 -6.65 6.81
N LYS A 457 9.40 -7.74 6.05
CA LYS A 457 8.61 -8.90 6.48
C LYS A 457 9.43 -9.70 7.51
N VAL A 458 9.34 -9.31 8.76
CA VAL A 458 9.99 -9.96 9.91
C VAL A 458 8.96 -10.40 10.95
N SER A 459 9.33 -11.38 11.80
CA SER A 459 8.47 -11.86 12.89
C SER A 459 8.18 -10.74 13.89
N GLU A 460 7.13 -10.89 14.70
CA GLU A 460 6.79 -9.87 15.71
C GLU A 460 7.88 -9.72 16.77
N ASP A 461 8.58 -10.80 17.12
CA ASP A 461 9.71 -10.76 18.04
C ASP A 461 10.84 -9.87 17.50
N VAL A 462 11.15 -9.98 16.21
CA VAL A 462 12.14 -9.10 15.54
C VAL A 462 11.62 -7.67 15.47
N ARG A 463 10.33 -7.45 15.23
CA ARG A 463 9.75 -6.09 15.27
C ARG A 463 9.85 -5.48 16.67
N ASN A 464 9.67 -6.27 17.71
CA ASN A 464 9.80 -5.80 19.09
C ASN A 464 11.24 -5.38 19.41
N LEU A 465 12.24 -6.15 18.92
CA LEU A 465 13.65 -5.75 19.00
C LEU A 465 13.94 -4.49 18.17
N MET A 466 13.40 -4.36 16.96
CA MET A 466 13.55 -3.12 16.16
C MET A 466 12.94 -1.91 16.88
N ARG A 467 11.79 -2.08 17.54
CA ARG A 467 11.14 -1.01 18.33
C ARG A 467 11.90 -0.69 19.61
N SER A 468 12.58 -1.65 20.24
CA SER A 468 13.34 -1.41 21.47
C SER A 468 14.53 -0.48 21.26
N LEU A 469 15.05 -0.38 20.02
CA LEU A 469 16.09 0.58 19.65
C LEU A 469 15.63 2.04 19.82
N VAL A 470 14.33 2.34 19.90
CA VAL A 470 13.81 3.70 20.14
C VAL A 470 13.85 4.03 21.63
N CYS A 471 14.94 4.62 22.11
CA CYS A 471 15.16 4.85 23.54
C CYS A 471 16.15 6.00 23.82
N VAL A 472 16.28 6.40 25.09
CA VAL A 472 17.28 7.40 25.49
C VAL A 472 18.67 6.76 25.59
N GLN A 473 18.74 5.60 26.23
CA GLN A 473 19.94 4.77 26.40
C GLN A 473 19.55 3.32 26.16
N HIS A 474 20.40 2.57 25.48
CA HIS A 474 20.14 1.17 25.16
C HIS A 474 21.24 0.29 25.75
N ASN A 475 20.89 -0.51 26.76
CA ASN A 475 21.88 -1.31 27.50
C ASN A 475 22.66 -2.27 26.60
N ASP A 476 21.97 -2.94 25.68
CA ASP A 476 22.54 -4.02 24.86
C ASP A 476 22.36 -3.72 23.35
N TRP A 477 22.77 -2.52 22.93
CA TRP A 477 22.55 -2.02 21.56
C TRP A 477 23.11 -2.97 20.48
N ASP A 478 24.37 -3.37 20.64
CA ASP A 478 25.07 -4.18 19.64
C ASP A 478 24.49 -5.61 19.57
N GLU A 479 24.20 -6.22 20.73
CA GLU A 479 23.55 -7.54 20.81
C GLU A 479 22.13 -7.51 20.20
N THR A 480 21.39 -6.42 20.39
CA THR A 480 20.05 -6.25 19.80
C THR A 480 20.12 -6.14 18.28
N ILE A 481 21.11 -5.42 17.76
CA ILE A 481 21.38 -5.33 16.31
C ILE A 481 21.70 -6.71 15.73
N GLU A 482 22.65 -7.44 16.34
CA GLU A 482 23.01 -8.79 15.93
C GLU A 482 21.79 -9.72 15.95
N THR A 483 20.98 -9.66 17.01
CA THR A 483 19.77 -10.47 17.14
C THR A 483 18.73 -10.14 16.06
N ILE A 484 18.58 -8.87 15.66
CA ILE A 484 17.69 -8.48 14.55
C ILE A 484 18.20 -9.04 13.22
N GLU A 485 19.50 -9.02 12.98
CA GLU A 485 20.10 -9.58 11.75
C GLU A 485 19.99 -11.11 11.69
N GLU A 486 20.17 -11.79 12.82
CA GLU A 486 20.08 -13.25 12.91
C GLU A 486 18.63 -13.73 12.80
N LEU A 487 17.72 -13.20 13.62
CA LEU A 487 16.33 -13.65 13.68
C LEU A 487 15.49 -13.08 12.52
N GLY A 488 15.82 -11.90 12.01
CA GLY A 488 15.09 -11.25 10.92
C GLY A 488 15.43 -11.78 9.53
N GLY A 489 16.43 -12.66 9.41
CA GLY A 489 16.88 -13.22 8.13
C GLY A 489 17.31 -12.14 7.14
N VAL A 490 17.05 -12.36 5.84
CA VAL A 490 17.41 -11.40 4.78
C VAL A 490 16.72 -10.05 4.99
N SER A 491 15.46 -10.04 5.41
CA SER A 491 14.70 -8.82 5.68
C SER A 491 15.30 -8.00 6.83
N GLY A 492 15.68 -8.66 7.93
CA GLY A 492 16.33 -8.01 9.08
C GLY A 492 17.69 -7.43 8.73
N LYS A 493 18.53 -8.20 8.02
CA LYS A 493 19.84 -7.75 7.54
C LYS A 493 19.73 -6.57 6.59
N ASN A 494 18.77 -6.60 5.64
CA ASN A 494 18.56 -5.49 4.71
C ASN A 494 18.10 -4.23 5.43
N TRP A 495 17.17 -4.36 6.39
CA TRP A 495 16.74 -3.25 7.22
C TRP A 495 17.91 -2.65 8.01
N MET A 496 18.75 -3.50 8.61
CA MET A 496 19.91 -3.06 9.40
C MET A 496 20.93 -2.33 8.52
N ASN A 497 21.30 -2.93 7.38
CA ASN A 497 22.21 -2.34 6.41
C ASN A 497 21.71 -0.99 5.90
N ASP A 498 20.40 -0.84 5.68
CA ASP A 498 19.81 0.43 5.26
C ASP A 498 20.00 1.51 6.34
N LYS A 499 19.72 1.18 7.61
CA LYS A 499 19.88 2.13 8.73
C LYS A 499 21.34 2.48 8.99
N ILE A 500 22.25 1.51 8.90
CA ILE A 500 23.71 1.74 8.97
C ILE A 500 24.15 2.67 7.84
N ARG A 501 23.72 2.40 6.61
CA ARG A 501 24.08 3.18 5.42
C ARG A 501 23.58 4.61 5.50
N ALA A 502 22.40 4.84 6.05
CA ALA A 502 21.84 6.17 6.25
C ALA A 502 22.65 7.02 7.25
N ARG A 503 23.39 6.39 8.19
CA ARG A 503 24.25 7.00 9.24
C ARG A 503 23.55 7.88 10.28
N PHE A 504 22.40 8.47 9.97
CA PHE A 504 21.67 9.34 10.90
C PHE A 504 20.55 8.64 11.67
N VAL A 505 20.11 7.46 11.19
CA VAL A 505 18.89 6.82 11.73
C VAL A 505 19.10 6.33 13.16
N PHE A 506 20.24 5.72 13.49
CA PHE A 506 20.52 5.28 14.86
C PHE A 506 20.68 6.42 15.86
N PRO A 507 21.43 7.50 15.55
CA PRO A 507 21.38 8.75 16.31
C PRO A 507 19.98 9.35 16.44
N ALA A 508 19.08 9.05 15.49
CA ALA A 508 17.75 9.60 15.51
C ALA A 508 16.81 8.86 16.48
N ILE A 509 16.93 7.54 16.54
CA ILE A 509 16.07 6.67 17.38
C ILE A 509 16.65 6.41 18.77
N CYS A 510 17.98 6.51 18.94
CA CYS A 510 18.65 6.34 20.23
C CYS A 510 19.42 7.60 20.62
N TRP A 511 18.98 8.27 21.69
CA TRP A 511 19.60 9.54 22.10
C TRP A 511 21.09 9.38 22.46
N GLU A 512 21.49 8.29 23.09
CA GLU A 512 22.89 8.02 23.44
C GLU A 512 23.82 8.01 22.21
N LYS A 513 23.27 7.71 21.02
CA LYS A 513 23.98 7.77 19.74
C LYS A 513 23.85 9.13 19.05
N SER A 514 23.05 10.04 19.59
CA SER A 514 22.72 11.36 19.05
C SER A 514 23.68 12.45 19.52
N TYR A 515 23.92 13.44 18.66
CA TYR A 515 24.60 14.68 19.05
C TYR A 515 23.61 15.76 19.56
N ILE A 516 22.31 15.47 19.56
CA ILE A 516 21.26 16.41 19.96
C ILE A 516 21.17 16.44 21.50
N PRO A 517 21.12 17.62 22.16
CA PRO A 517 20.87 17.73 23.59
C PRO A 517 19.59 16.99 24.04
N LEU A 518 19.65 16.31 25.18
CA LEU A 518 18.57 15.41 25.67
C LEU A 518 17.23 16.12 25.86
N ASP A 519 17.26 17.36 26.32
CA ASP A 519 16.08 18.22 26.49
C ASP A 519 15.41 18.52 25.15
N ILE A 520 16.18 18.78 24.10
CA ILE A 520 15.69 19.00 22.74
C ILE A 520 15.17 17.70 22.12
N TRP A 521 15.85 16.58 22.38
CA TRP A 521 15.44 15.26 21.90
C TRP A 521 14.14 14.79 22.57
N ASN A 522 13.98 15.01 23.88
CA ASN A 522 12.78 14.66 24.66
C ASN A 522 11.56 15.55 24.41
N ALA A 523 11.76 16.78 23.93
CA ALA A 523 10.67 17.71 23.64
C ALA A 523 9.78 17.27 22.45
N ARG A 524 10.09 16.15 21.79
CA ARG A 524 9.48 15.73 20.52
C ARG A 524 8.58 14.50 20.67
N ARG A 525 7.59 14.41 19.77
CA ARG A 525 6.72 13.22 19.64
C ARG A 525 7.53 12.03 19.11
N ARG A 526 7.16 10.81 19.53
CA ARG A 526 7.90 9.56 19.26
C ARG A 526 7.51 8.89 17.93
N ASP A 527 6.75 9.55 17.06
CA ASP A 527 6.35 9.07 15.73
C ASP A 527 7.32 9.58 14.63
N SER A 528 7.65 8.71 13.68
CA SER A 528 9.06 8.50 13.26
C SER A 528 9.60 9.24 12.02
N ASN A 529 8.83 9.91 11.16
CA ASN A 529 9.41 10.26 9.83
C ASN A 529 9.92 11.71 9.70
N VAL A 530 9.26 12.70 10.31
CA VAL A 530 9.73 14.12 10.26
C VAL A 530 10.96 14.32 11.17
N THR A 531 11.01 13.56 12.26
CA THR A 531 12.09 13.56 13.23
C THR A 531 13.38 13.01 12.62
N GLU A 532 13.29 11.97 11.80
CA GLU A 532 14.44 11.36 11.10
C GLU A 532 15.18 12.36 10.19
N ILE A 533 14.45 13.23 9.48
CA ILE A 533 15.04 14.23 8.56
C ILE A 533 15.75 15.35 9.32
N LEU A 534 15.14 15.91 10.36
CA LEU A 534 15.79 16.94 11.19
C LEU A 534 16.99 16.37 11.97
N HIS A 535 16.94 15.08 12.32
CA HIS A 535 18.07 14.38 12.92
C HIS A 535 19.17 14.09 11.89
N ALA A 536 18.85 14.00 10.60
CA ALA A 536 19.82 13.83 9.53
C ALA A 536 20.77 15.03 9.42
N ASP A 537 20.26 16.26 9.48
CA ASP A 537 21.08 17.46 9.34
C ASP A 537 22.05 17.64 10.51
N VAL A 538 21.54 17.54 11.75
CA VAL A 538 22.37 17.74 12.95
C VAL A 538 23.41 16.62 13.11
N ASN A 539 23.05 15.37 12.83
CA ASN A 539 23.96 14.24 13.02
C ASN A 539 24.90 14.00 11.82
N ARG A 540 24.65 14.60 10.64
CA ARG A 540 25.60 14.58 9.50
C ARG A 540 26.69 15.65 9.62
N GLU A 541 26.40 16.81 10.23
CA GLU A 541 27.33 17.95 10.29
C GLU A 541 28.36 17.89 11.44
N GLY A 542 28.15 17.03 12.46
CA GLY A 542 28.86 17.04 13.75
C GLY A 542 30.35 16.64 13.80
N LEU A 543 31.10 16.61 12.70
CA LEU A 543 32.50 16.11 12.69
C LEU A 543 33.62 17.18 12.77
N THR A 544 33.34 18.43 13.13
CA THR A 544 34.43 19.37 13.50
C THR A 544 34.09 20.26 14.70
N GLU A 545 35.03 20.36 15.64
CA GLU A 545 34.93 21.10 16.92
C GLU A 545 34.33 22.51 16.80
N PRO A 546 33.63 22.99 17.85
CA PRO A 546 32.90 24.25 17.82
C PRO A 546 33.87 25.43 17.99
N LYS A 547 34.07 26.21 16.93
CA LYS A 547 34.58 27.59 17.04
C LYS A 547 33.68 28.55 16.28
N ASN A 548 32.93 29.32 17.06
CA ASN A 548 32.17 30.53 16.73
C ASN A 548 31.26 30.46 15.50
N LEU A 549 29.98 30.21 15.78
CA LEU A 549 28.88 29.98 14.84
C LEU A 549 28.32 31.22 14.11
N SER A 550 28.78 32.45 14.38
CA SER A 550 28.14 33.63 13.77
C SER A 550 28.89 34.31 12.62
N GLU A 551 30.21 34.10 12.43
CA GLU A 551 30.98 34.98 11.52
C GLU A 551 31.71 34.30 10.34
N ASN A 552 31.71 32.96 10.23
CA ASN A 552 32.48 32.25 9.20
C ASN A 552 31.68 31.56 8.09
N ALA A 553 30.35 31.53 8.19
CA ALA A 553 29.49 30.89 7.19
C ALA A 553 29.62 31.54 5.79
N THR A 554 29.88 32.85 5.73
CA THR A 554 29.89 33.59 4.46
C THR A 554 31.24 33.56 3.73
N LYS A 555 32.35 33.21 4.39
CA LYS A 555 33.70 33.30 3.77
C LYS A 555 34.33 31.96 3.38
N ASN A 556 33.87 30.82 3.90
CA ASN A 556 34.52 29.52 3.65
C ASN A 556 33.93 28.68 2.50
N LEU A 557 32.74 29.02 1.98
CA LEU A 557 32.06 28.26 0.93
C LEU A 557 32.80 28.25 -0.43
N LYS A 558 33.67 29.23 -0.72
CA LYS A 558 34.39 29.29 -2.01
C LYS A 558 35.81 28.69 -2.03
N ARG A 559 36.43 28.36 -0.88
CA ARG A 559 37.84 27.90 -0.85
C ARG A 559 38.08 26.45 -0.44
N ARG A 560 37.07 25.71 0.07
CA ARG A 560 37.27 24.34 0.59
C ARG A 560 36.81 23.20 -0.33
N SER A 561 35.99 23.45 -1.36
CA SER A 561 35.54 22.40 -2.29
C SER A 561 36.67 21.88 -3.21
N HIS A 562 37.58 22.75 -3.64
CA HIS A 562 38.54 22.39 -4.69
C HIS A 562 39.69 21.46 -4.23
N ASN A 563 40.06 21.46 -2.94
CA ASN A 563 41.16 20.63 -2.42
C ASN A 563 40.72 19.25 -1.92
N ARG A 564 39.42 19.03 -1.65
CA ARG A 564 38.89 17.70 -1.29
C ARG A 564 38.65 16.84 -2.53
N PHE A 565 38.12 17.44 -3.60
CA PHE A 565 37.88 16.73 -4.87
C PHE A 565 39.15 16.15 -5.49
N LYS A 566 40.29 16.86 -5.40
CA LYS A 566 41.58 16.34 -5.90
C LYS A 566 42.10 15.10 -5.18
N ARG A 567 41.66 14.82 -3.94
CA ARG A 567 42.14 13.67 -3.16
C ARG A 567 41.39 12.38 -3.49
N TYR A 568 40.08 12.47 -3.75
CA TYR A 568 39.25 11.31 -4.09
C TYR A 568 39.50 10.82 -5.52
N GLY A 569 39.62 11.73 -6.50
CA GLY A 569 39.98 11.33 -7.87
C GLY A 569 41.31 10.57 -7.95
N SER A 570 42.28 10.89 -7.09
CA SER A 570 43.58 10.17 -7.07
C SER A 570 43.51 8.76 -6.48
N GLU A 571 42.48 8.42 -5.69
CA GLU A 571 42.25 7.07 -5.19
C GLU A 571 41.42 6.25 -6.18
N ASP A 572 40.42 6.87 -6.83
CA ASP A 572 39.64 6.22 -7.89
C ASP A 572 40.49 5.88 -9.12
N ASP A 573 41.46 6.73 -9.47
CA ASP A 573 42.47 6.44 -10.49
C ASP A 573 43.32 5.21 -10.12
N LYS A 574 43.64 5.02 -8.84
CA LYS A 574 44.40 3.84 -8.37
C LYS A 574 43.54 2.57 -8.44
N ILE A 575 42.27 2.65 -8.05
CA ILE A 575 41.33 1.53 -8.14
C ILE A 575 41.11 1.14 -9.60
N THR A 576 40.89 2.12 -10.48
CA THR A 576 40.73 1.91 -11.92
C THR A 576 41.99 1.27 -12.54
N LEU A 577 43.17 1.76 -12.17
CA LEU A 577 44.43 1.19 -12.63
C LEU A 577 44.66 -0.24 -12.09
N HIS A 578 44.25 -0.49 -10.84
CA HIS A 578 44.29 -1.82 -10.23
C HIS A 578 43.38 -2.80 -10.98
N ASN A 579 42.12 -2.43 -11.21
CA ASN A 579 41.13 -3.24 -11.92
C ASN A 579 41.57 -3.52 -13.37
N LYS A 580 42.26 -2.57 -14.02
CA LYS A 580 42.85 -2.81 -15.34
C LYS A 580 43.98 -3.85 -15.28
N LYS A 581 44.82 -3.82 -14.24
CA LYS A 581 45.90 -4.80 -14.05
C LYS A 581 45.37 -6.20 -13.76
N ILE A 582 44.36 -6.33 -12.89
CA ILE A 582 43.80 -7.64 -12.52
C ILE A 582 43.14 -8.31 -13.74
N LYS A 583 42.39 -7.56 -14.57
CA LYS A 583 41.83 -8.06 -15.84
C LYS A 583 42.90 -8.58 -16.80
N VAL A 584 44.03 -7.87 -16.93
CA VAL A 584 45.15 -8.30 -17.79
C VAL A 584 45.80 -9.58 -17.28
N LEU A 585 45.94 -9.72 -15.95
CA LEU A 585 46.49 -10.92 -15.33
C LEU A 585 45.54 -12.11 -15.46
N LEU A 586 44.23 -11.91 -15.27
CA LEU A 586 43.21 -12.94 -15.47
C LEU A 586 43.25 -13.49 -16.90
N GLY A 587 43.24 -12.60 -17.90
CA GLY A 587 43.35 -13.02 -19.31
C GLY A 587 44.69 -13.71 -19.63
N LYS A 588 45.77 -13.42 -18.90
CA LYS A 588 47.04 -14.17 -19.04
C LYS A 588 46.94 -15.56 -18.43
N LEU A 589 46.32 -15.68 -17.24
CA LEU A 589 46.08 -16.95 -16.56
C LEU A 589 45.21 -17.88 -17.42
N GLN A 590 44.07 -17.39 -17.90
CA GLN A 590 43.16 -18.11 -18.81
C GLN A 590 43.90 -18.68 -20.04
N ARG A 591 44.72 -17.86 -20.70
CA ARG A 591 45.52 -18.31 -21.85
C ARG A 591 46.53 -19.39 -21.48
N THR A 592 47.23 -19.26 -20.36
CA THR A 592 48.19 -20.28 -19.93
C THR A 592 47.51 -21.59 -19.55
N VAL A 593 46.36 -21.54 -18.88
CA VAL A 593 45.54 -22.73 -18.57
C VAL A 593 45.08 -23.42 -19.85
N GLY A 594 44.61 -22.66 -20.85
CA GLY A 594 44.26 -23.20 -22.17
C GLY A 594 45.43 -23.92 -22.85
N ILE A 595 46.61 -23.29 -22.87
CA ILE A 595 47.83 -23.91 -23.43
C ILE A 595 48.20 -25.19 -22.67
N THR A 596 48.14 -25.19 -21.34
CA THR A 596 48.40 -26.39 -20.53
C THR A 596 47.42 -27.52 -20.88
N LYS A 597 46.12 -27.22 -20.99
CA LYS A 597 45.08 -28.18 -21.37
C LYS A 597 45.34 -28.77 -22.77
N ASP A 598 45.74 -27.95 -23.74
CA ASP A 598 46.06 -28.42 -25.09
C ASP A 598 47.32 -29.28 -25.13
N LYS A 599 48.38 -28.89 -24.41
CA LYS A 599 49.61 -29.69 -24.29
C LYS A 599 49.37 -31.01 -23.57
N PHE A 600 48.46 -31.02 -22.60
CA PHE A 600 48.05 -32.23 -21.91
C PHE A 600 47.33 -33.19 -22.86
N ARG A 601 46.36 -32.70 -23.63
CA ARG A 601 45.67 -33.50 -24.67
C ARG A 601 46.63 -34.04 -25.73
N PHE A 602 47.64 -33.26 -26.10
CA PHE A 602 48.66 -33.71 -27.04
C PHE A 602 49.58 -34.80 -26.45
N ALA A 603 49.97 -34.67 -25.18
CA ALA A 603 50.76 -35.69 -24.50
C ALA A 603 49.97 -36.99 -24.25
N TYR A 604 48.64 -36.88 -24.07
CA TYR A 604 47.75 -38.00 -23.78
C TYR A 604 46.50 -38.00 -24.68
N PRO A 605 46.62 -38.38 -25.97
CA PRO A 605 45.52 -38.28 -26.93
C PRO A 605 44.31 -39.17 -26.61
N SER A 606 44.56 -40.31 -25.96
CA SER A 606 43.51 -41.26 -25.54
C SER A 606 42.89 -40.91 -24.19
N GLY A 607 43.40 -39.91 -23.48
CA GLY A 607 43.08 -39.65 -22.08
C GLY A 607 43.60 -40.70 -21.10
N ASP A 608 44.25 -41.77 -21.60
CA ASP A 608 44.87 -42.80 -20.78
C ASP A 608 46.25 -42.34 -20.32
N LEU A 609 46.35 -42.04 -19.02
CA LEU A 609 47.58 -41.62 -18.37
C LEU A 609 48.67 -42.71 -18.35
N GLN A 610 48.31 -43.96 -18.63
CA GLN A 610 49.27 -45.09 -18.67
C GLN A 610 49.91 -45.29 -20.05
N ALA A 611 49.40 -44.63 -21.09
CA ALA A 611 50.02 -44.70 -22.41
C ALA A 611 51.36 -43.94 -22.40
N PRO A 612 52.46 -44.51 -22.94
CA PRO A 612 53.77 -43.86 -22.92
C PRO A 612 53.75 -42.62 -23.83
N ALA A 613 53.66 -41.44 -23.22
CA ALA A 613 53.84 -40.16 -23.91
C ALA A 613 55.31 -40.00 -24.33
N SER A 614 55.56 -39.31 -25.45
CA SER A 614 56.94 -39.01 -25.86
C SER A 614 57.61 -38.11 -24.82
N GLU A 615 58.89 -38.33 -24.58
CA GLU A 615 59.68 -37.52 -23.62
C GLU A 615 59.71 -36.03 -23.99
N GLU A 616 59.54 -35.71 -25.27
CA GLU A 616 59.41 -34.34 -25.77
C GLU A 616 58.05 -33.72 -25.40
N ALA A 617 56.94 -34.46 -25.56
CA ALA A 617 55.62 -33.98 -25.19
C ALA A 617 55.49 -33.75 -23.68
N LEU A 618 56.10 -34.61 -22.87
CA LEU A 618 56.15 -34.45 -21.41
C LEU A 618 56.95 -33.21 -21.00
N ARG A 619 58.09 -32.93 -21.65
CA ARG A 619 58.89 -31.73 -21.40
C ARG A 619 58.13 -30.45 -21.74
N GLU A 620 57.39 -30.43 -22.85
CA GLU A 620 56.59 -29.27 -23.23
C GLU A 620 55.37 -29.05 -22.32
N LEU A 621 54.75 -30.14 -21.85
CA LEU A 621 53.69 -30.07 -20.85
C LEU A 621 54.20 -29.50 -19.51
N GLU A 622 55.38 -29.92 -19.05
CA GLU A 622 55.96 -29.41 -17.81
C GLU A 622 56.29 -27.91 -17.91
N LYS A 623 56.83 -27.47 -19.05
CA LYS A 623 57.04 -26.04 -19.32
C LYS A 623 55.74 -25.23 -19.29
N ALA A 624 54.65 -25.78 -19.83
CA ALA A 624 53.35 -25.12 -19.82
C ALA A 624 52.80 -24.99 -18.38
N LYS A 625 52.90 -26.06 -17.57
CA LYS A 625 52.52 -26.05 -16.15
C LYS A 625 53.31 -25.01 -15.34
N ASP A 626 54.61 -24.89 -15.60
CA ASP A 626 55.45 -23.88 -14.95
C ASP A 626 55.04 -22.45 -15.32
N GLN A 627 54.63 -22.22 -16.57
CA GLN A 627 54.15 -20.91 -17.01
C GLN A 627 52.81 -20.56 -16.39
N GLU A 628 51.89 -21.52 -16.32
CA GLU A 628 50.60 -21.37 -15.65
C GLU A 628 50.77 -21.07 -14.16
N LYS A 629 51.64 -21.81 -13.46
CA LYS A 629 51.95 -21.56 -12.04
C LYS A 629 52.48 -20.14 -11.80
N LYS A 630 53.33 -19.62 -12.70
CA LYS A 630 53.83 -18.24 -12.62
C LYS A 630 52.73 -17.20 -12.87
N ALA A 631 51.83 -17.47 -13.82
CA ALA A 631 50.69 -16.59 -14.08
C ALA A 631 49.75 -16.53 -12.87
N ARG A 632 49.50 -17.68 -12.24
CA ARG A 632 48.67 -17.79 -11.02
C ARG A 632 49.24 -16.98 -9.86
N ILE A 633 50.50 -17.20 -9.50
CA ILE A 633 51.15 -16.45 -8.41
C ILE A 633 51.09 -14.93 -8.66
N ALA A 634 51.20 -14.49 -9.92
CA ALA A 634 51.10 -13.07 -10.26
C ALA A 634 49.67 -12.53 -10.09
N PHE A 635 48.65 -13.32 -10.44
CA PHE A 635 47.24 -12.99 -10.24
C PHE A 635 46.90 -12.90 -8.74
N ASP A 636 47.18 -13.95 -7.97
CA ASP A 636 46.86 -14.02 -6.52
C ASP A 636 47.52 -12.87 -5.74
N LYS A 637 48.75 -12.50 -6.11
CA LYS A 637 49.44 -11.36 -5.50
C LYS A 637 48.73 -10.04 -5.78
N GLN A 638 48.21 -9.86 -6.99
CA GLN A 638 47.50 -8.64 -7.35
C GLN A 638 46.12 -8.61 -6.69
N ASP A 639 45.44 -9.75 -6.63
CA ASP A 639 44.17 -9.92 -5.92
C ASP A 639 44.28 -9.59 -4.42
N THR A 640 45.34 -10.08 -3.76
CA THR A 640 45.63 -9.72 -2.36
C THR A 640 45.82 -8.21 -2.16
N ILE A 641 46.40 -7.52 -3.15
CA ILE A 641 46.52 -6.05 -3.11
C ILE A 641 45.13 -5.41 -3.25
N GLY A 642 44.24 -6.00 -4.05
CA GLY A 642 42.86 -5.55 -4.28
C GLY A 642 42.03 -5.65 -3.00
N HIS A 643 42.13 -6.75 -2.25
CA HIS A 643 41.47 -6.91 -0.96
C HIS A 643 41.81 -5.81 0.05
N ASN A 644 43.05 -5.31 0.05
CA ASN A 644 43.44 -4.19 0.91
C ASN A 644 42.87 -2.83 0.46
N LEU A 645 42.45 -2.71 -0.81
CA LEU A 645 41.76 -1.55 -1.36
C LEU A 645 40.23 -1.62 -1.13
N VAL A 646 39.66 -2.78 -0.82
CA VAL A 646 38.19 -2.93 -0.61
C VAL A 646 37.66 -2.15 0.61
N ASN A 647 38.52 -1.84 1.59
CA ASN A 647 38.15 -0.97 2.72
C ASN A 647 37.79 0.48 2.30
N THR A 648 37.90 0.85 1.02
CA THR A 648 37.44 2.14 0.48
C THR A 648 36.12 2.07 -0.30
N GLY A 649 35.44 0.91 -0.34
CA GLY A 649 34.02 0.82 -0.73
C GLY A 649 33.68 0.58 -2.21
N SER A 650 34.52 -0.16 -2.97
CA SER A 650 34.19 -0.56 -4.35
C SER A 650 34.00 -2.08 -4.48
N ALA A 651 32.81 -2.51 -4.90
CA ALA A 651 32.37 -3.91 -4.96
C ALA A 651 32.85 -4.71 -6.19
N VAL A 652 33.57 -4.09 -7.13
CA VAL A 652 33.93 -4.68 -8.44
C VAL A 652 34.98 -5.78 -8.34
N VAL A 653 35.74 -5.85 -7.25
CA VAL A 653 36.82 -6.85 -7.07
C VAL A 653 36.26 -8.25 -6.80
N SER A 654 35.11 -8.35 -6.13
CA SER A 654 34.58 -9.65 -5.66
C SER A 654 34.13 -10.57 -6.80
N SER A 655 33.52 -10.03 -7.86
CA SER A 655 32.98 -10.85 -8.96
C SER A 655 34.04 -11.43 -9.90
N MET A 656 35.26 -10.89 -9.89
CA MET A 656 36.37 -11.42 -10.69
C MET A 656 37.07 -12.60 -10.01
N ILE A 657 36.89 -12.74 -8.70
CA ILE A 657 37.43 -13.86 -7.91
C ILE A 657 36.63 -15.12 -8.22
N ASP A 658 35.29 -15.00 -8.25
CA ASP A 658 34.40 -16.11 -8.57
C ASP A 658 34.67 -16.69 -9.98
N GLU A 659 34.95 -15.83 -10.98
CA GLU A 659 35.28 -16.27 -12.35
C GLU A 659 36.66 -16.96 -12.43
N ALA A 660 37.60 -16.62 -11.54
CA ALA A 660 38.87 -17.31 -11.44
C ALA A 660 38.71 -18.69 -10.77
N ASP A 661 37.84 -18.79 -9.77
CA ASP A 661 37.52 -20.03 -9.06
C ASP A 661 36.80 -21.06 -9.95
N GLU A 662 35.89 -20.64 -10.83
CA GLU A 662 35.28 -21.52 -11.83
C GLU A 662 36.29 -22.04 -12.88
N LEU A 663 37.35 -21.30 -13.17
CA LEU A 663 38.42 -21.77 -14.07
C LEU A 663 39.35 -22.79 -13.41
N TYR A 664 39.34 -22.87 -12.08
CA TYR A 664 40.14 -23.80 -11.30
C TYR A 664 39.51 -25.19 -11.18
N GLU A 665 38.18 -25.28 -11.18
CA GLU A 665 37.43 -26.55 -11.28
C GLU A 665 37.57 -27.19 -12.69
#